data_AF-A0A9P6QQL0-F1
#
_entry.id   AF-A0A9P6QQL0-F1
#
_cell.length_a   1.000
_cell.length_b   1.000
_cell.length_c   1.000
_cell.angle_alpha   90.00
_cell.angle_beta   90.00
_cell.angle_gamma   90.00
#
_symmetry.space_group_name_H-M   'P 1'
#
loop_
_entity.id
_entity.type
_entity.pdbx_description
1 polymer ?
#
loop_
_entity_poly.entity_id
_entity_poly.type
_entity_poly.pdbx_seq_one_letter_code
_entity_poly.pdbx_strand_id
1 'polypeptide(L)'
;VQEFAKEWGLRRTEYVTFNTHQEVMDFADEVRNAGEYDNRAVEGFVVRSKVKGDGTTHFFKIKYDEPYLMYREWREITKRLWGIQVKEATEAAKIEAKRTAEQSRAAIRGHTTPKEIVSQPKEVAPVEEFKIRMRYPLTKHYVEFVKNLIQTQPALFAGYNKNQGIIAIRDMFLKHWESKTEQEKDKLITRVVSGSASSASTQDDFQRTVIIPIATIGCGKTTVSVALSKLFGWGHVSSDDFHHYRKTAGQQFMKAVVGTLKDHMVVIADRNNHEFLHRQKIMETVKAVYPKTRFVALYWSHEETPINTVRDIEIERVKNRGANHQSMTPEFCPEYEFIIQRFLRTFEPLNPMVAPDSGFSYVIENTPGEESLVIVERVIKEFAIPTLGAGGVGNHAIPKPEEVKEAVRYSLEDWKPLRVMNGEAAKFHKGQAAKQVTKDKSATSLVEASTAAAPDAALDVSPTKAKKVKEPNYFAVSIDSGAVLRFLTEQFEARGLAGQEPGENGQSTSSSTSTVDKESWAQLYGQFKTWQETNRVGLRQHVTLIHTTARKDTSPKRAQRAQEIWKLYSDELGLEVKTPASSVPNSPVVTPPAATLSTVEDGFTKVGKGSRNQRRKGSTPAVSSAPATAPLSAPVASVATTTTATATTVSSPPINHMPESPLSLASLSISDADLDATCMADYIVWTERIIILRVNKAIRTKSGKPLETTQAMLHVTVGTAGDLVKPFESNEVLRRWGAARSLKKGVVKEGPEIFAIKLETPAVLTGFLRTMWF
;
A
#
# COMPACT_ATOMS: atom_id res chain seq x y z
N VAL A 1 38.38 16.57 10.31
CA VAL A 1 37.15 16.31 11.09
C VAL A 1 37.37 16.53 12.58
N GLN A 2 38.22 15.77 13.28
CA GLN A 2 38.46 15.99 14.72
C GLN A 2 39.06 17.36 15.05
N GLU A 3 40.00 17.84 14.23
CA GLU A 3 40.59 19.17 14.35
C GLU A 3 39.56 20.27 14.09
N PHE A 4 38.77 20.14 13.02
CA PHE A 4 37.61 21.02 12.77
C PHE A 4 36.62 21.04 13.95
N ALA A 5 36.28 19.88 14.52
CA ALA A 5 35.41 19.83 15.69
C ALA A 5 36.05 20.52 16.92
N LYS A 6 37.37 20.37 17.13
CA LYS A 6 38.12 21.08 18.17
C LYS A 6 38.11 22.60 17.95
N GLU A 7 38.41 23.05 16.74
CA GLU A 7 38.50 24.44 16.32
C GLU A 7 37.16 25.17 16.45
N TRP A 8 36.07 24.51 16.09
CA TRP A 8 34.70 25.06 16.10
C TRP A 8 33.90 24.71 17.37
N GLY A 9 34.55 24.21 18.42
CA GLY A 9 33.90 23.90 19.71
C GLY A 9 32.84 22.79 19.68
N LEU A 10 32.82 21.96 18.63
CA LEU A 10 31.89 20.85 18.47
C LEU A 10 32.31 19.65 19.33
N ARG A 11 31.34 18.83 19.75
CA ARG A 11 31.63 17.55 20.40
C ARG A 11 32.44 16.66 19.45
N ARG A 12 33.60 16.20 19.91
CA ARG A 12 34.40 15.20 19.19
C ARG A 12 33.70 13.85 19.26
N THR A 13 33.57 13.19 18.11
CA THR A 13 33.07 11.81 18.05
C THR A 13 34.23 10.87 18.36
N GLU A 14 34.13 10.09 19.43
CA GLU A 14 35.15 9.09 19.74
C GLU A 14 35.09 7.93 18.74
N TYR A 15 36.24 7.30 18.51
CA TYR A 15 36.34 6.15 17.61
C TYR A 15 37.49 5.25 18.03
N VAL A 16 37.30 3.96 17.83
CA VAL A 16 38.32 2.91 17.91
C VAL A 16 38.63 2.39 16.50
N THR A 17 39.79 1.78 16.31
CA THR A 17 40.21 1.23 15.01
C THR A 17 40.63 -0.21 15.20
N PHE A 18 40.06 -1.09 14.37
CA PHE A 18 40.33 -2.53 14.35
C PHE A 18 40.90 -2.92 12.98
N ASN A 19 41.69 -3.99 12.94
CA ASN A 19 42.37 -4.44 11.73
C ASN A 19 41.50 -5.36 10.87
N THR A 20 40.56 -6.08 11.49
CA THR A 20 39.67 -7.02 10.81
C THR A 20 38.20 -6.72 11.07
N HIS A 21 37.34 -7.19 10.15
CA HIS A 21 35.88 -7.15 10.34
C HIS A 21 35.45 -7.95 11.58
N GLN A 22 36.13 -9.07 11.86
CA GLN A 22 35.79 -9.93 13.00
C GLN A 22 35.99 -9.18 14.32
N GLU A 23 37.13 -8.52 14.52
CA GLU A 23 37.39 -7.66 15.70
C GLU A 23 36.30 -6.59 15.90
N VAL A 24 35.79 -5.98 14.83
CA VAL A 24 34.69 -4.99 14.92
C VAL A 24 33.40 -5.63 15.41
N MET A 25 33.08 -6.84 14.93
CA MET A 25 31.86 -7.54 15.31
C MET A 25 31.97 -8.11 16.73
N ASP A 26 33.12 -8.67 17.11
CA ASP A 26 33.38 -9.18 18.46
C ASP A 26 33.27 -8.06 19.50
N PHE A 27 33.88 -6.89 19.22
CA PHE A 27 33.75 -5.69 20.06
C PHE A 27 32.30 -5.16 20.12
N ALA A 28 31.61 -5.12 18.98
CA ALA A 28 30.21 -4.69 18.95
C ALA A 28 29.29 -5.66 19.69
N ASP A 29 29.61 -6.95 19.70
CA ASP A 29 28.89 -7.99 20.44
C ASP A 29 29.20 -7.94 21.94
N GLU A 30 30.45 -7.65 22.34
CA GLU A 30 30.84 -7.38 23.73
C GLU A 30 30.05 -6.18 24.29
N VAL A 31 30.04 -5.06 23.58
CA VAL A 31 29.28 -3.85 23.96
C VAL A 31 27.77 -4.11 23.97
N ARG A 32 27.25 -4.91 23.03
CA ARG A 32 25.83 -5.33 23.04
C ARG A 32 25.49 -6.11 24.30
N ASN A 33 26.38 -7.00 24.73
CA ASN A 33 26.17 -7.83 25.92
C ASN A 33 26.34 -7.02 27.22
N ALA A 34 27.20 -6.00 27.22
CA ALA A 34 27.36 -5.06 28.35
C ALA A 34 26.20 -4.04 28.45
N GLY A 35 25.56 -3.70 27.32
CA GLY A 35 24.50 -2.70 27.23
C GLY A 35 24.98 -1.24 27.23
N GLU A 36 26.27 -1.01 27.48
CA GLU A 36 26.92 0.30 27.50
C GLU A 36 28.36 0.26 26.97
N TYR A 37 28.87 1.43 26.58
CA TYR A 37 30.26 1.68 26.24
C TYR A 37 30.67 3.04 26.83
N ASP A 38 31.80 3.07 27.55
CA ASP A 38 32.27 4.25 28.30
C ASP A 38 31.18 4.89 29.18
N ASN A 39 30.55 4.09 30.05
CA ASN A 39 29.49 4.52 30.97
C ASN A 39 28.29 5.21 30.26
N ARG A 40 28.04 4.84 28.99
CA ARG A 40 26.91 5.31 28.19
C ARG A 40 26.22 4.15 27.48
N ALA A 41 24.91 4.06 27.66
CA ALA A 41 24.06 3.28 26.77
C ALA A 41 24.27 3.73 25.30
N VAL A 42 24.63 2.80 24.43
CA VAL A 42 24.86 3.02 23.00
C VAL A 42 23.85 2.23 22.18
N GLU A 43 23.22 2.87 21.21
CA GLU A 43 22.22 2.25 20.32
C GLU A 43 22.86 1.40 19.20
N GLY A 44 24.20 1.38 19.14
CA GLY A 44 25.01 0.74 18.12
C GLY A 44 26.16 1.62 17.63
N PHE A 45 26.81 1.21 16.54
CA PHE A 45 28.02 1.85 16.01
C PHE A 45 27.91 2.21 14.53
N VAL A 46 28.48 3.36 14.15
CA VAL A 46 28.72 3.71 12.73
C VAL A 46 30.12 3.23 12.37
N VAL A 47 30.20 2.18 11.56
CA VAL A 47 31.47 1.58 11.14
C VAL A 47 31.89 2.17 9.79
N ARG A 48 33.15 2.59 9.70
CA ARG A 48 33.82 2.96 8.45
C ARG A 48 34.95 1.96 8.19
N SER A 49 34.80 1.15 7.16
CA SER A 49 35.80 0.16 6.72
C SER A 49 36.41 0.54 5.37
N LYS A 50 37.49 -0.15 4.98
CA LYS A 50 38.02 -0.13 3.61
C LYS A 50 37.95 -1.55 3.05
N VAL A 51 37.48 -1.68 1.81
CA VAL A 51 37.44 -2.96 1.11
C VAL A 51 38.88 -3.41 0.78
N LYS A 52 39.20 -4.67 1.08
CA LYS A 52 40.52 -5.26 0.86
C LYS A 52 40.70 -5.59 -0.63
N GLY A 53 41.28 -4.66 -1.38
CA GLY A 53 41.54 -4.80 -2.81
C GLY A 53 41.64 -3.43 -3.48
N ASP A 54 40.49 -2.80 -3.72
CA ASP A 54 40.38 -1.48 -4.35
C ASP A 54 40.59 -0.30 -3.35
N GLY A 55 40.52 -0.56 -2.05
CA GLY A 55 40.65 0.45 -0.99
C GLY A 55 39.40 1.33 -0.82
N THR A 56 38.28 0.99 -1.47
CA THR A 56 37.03 1.74 -1.41
C THR A 56 36.53 1.84 0.03
N THR A 57 36.15 3.05 0.45
CA THR A 57 35.64 3.29 1.81
C THR A 57 34.16 2.93 1.88
N HIS A 58 33.83 1.99 2.76
CA HIS A 58 32.46 1.54 3.00
C HIS A 58 31.97 2.04 4.37
N PHE A 59 30.69 2.39 4.47
CA PHE A 59 30.04 2.77 5.72
C PHE A 59 28.86 1.84 5.98
N PHE A 60 28.76 1.31 7.19
CA PHE A 60 27.59 0.55 7.64
C PHE A 60 27.28 0.88 9.11
N LYS A 61 26.09 0.50 9.56
CA LYS A 61 25.66 0.69 10.95
C LYS A 61 25.39 -0.66 11.59
N ILE A 62 25.98 -0.89 12.74
CA ILE A 62 25.55 -1.92 13.67
C ILE A 62 24.48 -1.24 14.55
N LYS A 63 23.31 -1.85 14.69
CA LYS A 63 22.24 -1.42 15.60
C LYS A 63 21.99 -2.55 16.60
N TYR A 64 21.56 -2.22 17.81
CA TYR A 64 21.11 -3.21 18.79
C TYR A 64 19.59 -3.20 18.92
N ASP A 65 18.98 -4.40 18.96
CA ASP A 65 17.54 -4.57 19.10
C ASP A 65 17.02 -4.02 20.45
N GLU A 66 17.82 -4.21 21.50
CA GLU A 66 17.65 -3.60 22.81
C GLU A 66 18.70 -2.50 23.03
N PRO A 67 18.35 -1.37 23.66
CA PRO A 67 17.04 -1.06 24.25
C PRO A 67 16.05 -0.38 23.28
N TYR A 68 16.42 -0.17 22.01
CA TYR A 68 15.65 0.67 21.07
C TYR A 68 14.19 0.21 20.86
N LEU A 69 13.97 -1.07 20.59
CA LEU A 69 12.62 -1.60 20.34
C LEU A 69 11.75 -1.59 21.63
N MET A 70 12.37 -1.75 22.79
CA MET A 70 11.69 -1.58 24.09
C MET A 70 11.29 -0.12 24.33
N TYR A 71 12.18 0.84 24.09
CA TYR A 71 11.84 2.27 24.19
C TYR A 71 10.80 2.72 23.15
N ARG A 72 10.77 2.08 21.98
CA ARG A 72 9.70 2.24 20.98
C ARG A 72 8.36 1.73 21.52
N GLU A 73 8.31 0.53 22.09
CA GLU A 73 7.11 -0.02 22.74
C GLU A 73 6.60 0.93 23.86
N TRP A 74 7.49 1.38 24.74
CA TRP A 74 7.18 2.31 25.83
C TRP A 74 6.54 3.61 25.32
N ARG A 75 7.14 4.24 24.31
CA ARG A 75 6.63 5.49 23.70
C ARG A 75 5.22 5.32 23.16
N GLU A 76 4.95 4.26 22.41
CA GLU A 76 3.62 4.07 21.80
C GLU A 76 2.55 3.68 22.83
N ILE A 77 2.93 2.93 23.89
CA ILE A 77 2.01 2.65 25.00
C ILE A 77 1.68 3.93 25.79
N THR A 78 2.67 4.78 26.10
CA THR A 78 2.43 6.03 26.84
C THR A 78 1.54 7.00 26.06
N LYS A 79 1.76 7.16 24.74
CA LYS A 79 0.83 7.89 23.87
C LYS A 79 -0.60 7.34 23.97
N ARG A 80 -0.76 6.01 24.02
CA ARG A 80 -2.08 5.39 24.09
C ARG A 80 -2.76 5.60 25.44
N LEU A 81 -2.05 5.44 26.55
CA LEU A 81 -2.57 5.68 27.90
C LEU A 81 -3.02 7.14 28.05
N TRP A 82 -2.17 8.08 27.64
CA TRP A 82 -2.52 9.50 27.65
C TRP A 82 -3.71 9.81 26.73
N GLY A 83 -3.73 9.24 25.52
CA GLY A 83 -4.85 9.37 24.58
C GLY A 83 -6.18 8.75 25.03
N ILE A 84 -6.19 7.86 26.01
CA ILE A 84 -7.41 7.38 26.68
C ILE A 84 -7.87 8.43 27.69
N GLN A 85 -6.98 8.86 28.59
CA GLN A 85 -7.25 9.89 29.61
C GLN A 85 -7.83 11.18 28.99
N VAL A 86 -7.24 11.66 27.89
CA VAL A 86 -7.71 12.84 27.14
C VAL A 86 -9.11 12.62 26.55
N LYS A 87 -9.42 11.43 26.05
CA LYS A 87 -10.76 11.12 25.51
C LYS A 87 -11.82 11.06 26.61
N GLU A 88 -11.53 10.41 27.72
CA GLU A 88 -12.43 10.32 28.88
C GLU A 88 -12.71 11.71 29.47
N ALA A 89 -11.67 12.53 29.65
CA ALA A 89 -11.81 13.91 30.10
C ALA A 89 -12.62 14.78 29.10
N THR A 90 -12.40 14.61 27.79
CA THR A 90 -13.15 15.33 26.75
C THR A 90 -14.63 14.95 26.75
N GLU A 91 -14.95 13.66 26.92
CA GLU A 91 -16.35 13.20 26.90
C GLU A 91 -17.09 13.60 28.19
N ALA A 92 -16.42 13.53 29.35
CA ALA A 92 -16.94 14.08 30.61
C ALA A 92 -17.23 15.59 30.50
N ALA A 93 -16.32 16.37 29.90
CA ALA A 93 -16.52 17.80 29.66
C ALA A 93 -17.69 18.09 28.71
N LYS A 94 -17.92 17.28 27.66
CA LYS A 94 -19.11 17.40 26.80
C LYS A 94 -20.40 17.15 27.56
N ILE A 95 -20.43 16.13 28.42
CA ILE A 95 -21.62 15.78 29.23
C ILE A 95 -21.96 16.94 30.17
N GLU A 96 -20.98 17.52 30.86
CA GLU A 96 -21.20 18.63 31.78
C GLU A 96 -21.55 19.94 31.05
N ALA A 97 -20.94 20.22 29.89
CA ALA A 97 -21.33 21.36 29.05
C ALA A 97 -22.78 21.24 28.55
N LYS A 98 -23.21 20.03 28.18
CA LYS A 98 -24.60 19.76 27.77
C LYS A 98 -25.57 19.97 28.95
N ARG A 99 -25.23 19.45 30.14
CA ARG A 99 -26.01 19.61 31.37
C ARG A 99 -26.16 21.09 31.75
N THR A 100 -25.06 21.85 31.66
CA THR A 100 -25.03 23.30 31.90
C THR A 100 -25.94 24.04 30.92
N ALA A 101 -25.85 23.72 29.61
CA ALA A 101 -26.69 24.34 28.59
C ALA A 101 -28.19 24.02 28.75
N GLU A 102 -28.54 22.80 29.21
CA GLU A 102 -29.92 22.42 29.53
C GLU A 102 -30.45 23.15 30.78
N GLN A 103 -29.64 23.30 31.83
CA GLN A 103 -29.98 24.11 33.01
C GLN A 103 -30.17 25.59 32.66
N SER A 104 -29.28 26.18 31.84
CA SER A 104 -29.44 27.56 31.36
C SER A 104 -30.71 27.74 30.52
N ARG A 105 -31.05 26.77 29.66
CA ARG A 105 -32.33 26.79 28.91
C ARG A 105 -33.55 26.66 29.81
N ALA A 106 -33.49 25.88 30.88
CA ALA A 106 -34.57 25.77 31.86
C ALA A 106 -34.77 27.07 32.63
N ALA A 107 -33.69 27.77 33.03
CA ALA A 107 -33.77 29.06 33.72
C ALA A 107 -34.36 30.18 32.85
N ILE A 108 -34.14 30.15 31.53
CA ILE A 108 -34.68 31.14 30.58
C ILE A 108 -36.18 30.90 30.28
N ARG A 109 -36.66 29.65 30.38
CA ARG A 109 -38.08 29.32 30.21
C ARG A 109 -38.87 29.49 31.51
N GLY A 110 -39.19 30.75 31.83
CA GLY A 110 -40.23 31.05 32.80
C GLY A 110 -41.56 30.37 32.43
N HIS A 111 -42.15 29.67 33.39
CA HIS A 111 -43.50 29.09 33.34
C HIS A 111 -43.80 28.12 32.17
N THR A 112 -43.41 26.86 32.33
CA THR A 112 -44.29 25.71 31.97
C THR A 112 -44.00 24.55 32.91
N THR A 113 -45.04 23.84 33.37
CA THR A 113 -44.94 22.77 34.37
C THR A 113 -44.06 21.61 33.88
N PRO A 114 -43.22 21.01 34.73
CA PRO A 114 -42.32 19.94 34.29
C PRO A 114 -43.10 18.69 33.90
N LYS A 115 -42.92 18.21 32.66
CA LYS A 115 -43.19 16.81 32.35
C LYS A 115 -41.98 15.99 32.76
N GLU A 116 -42.22 15.01 33.63
CA GLU A 116 -41.21 14.09 34.15
C GLU A 116 -40.71 13.17 33.03
N ILE A 117 -39.57 13.52 32.43
CA ILE A 117 -38.89 12.64 31.46
C ILE A 117 -37.99 11.71 32.26
N VAL A 118 -38.54 10.56 32.66
CA VAL A 118 -37.76 9.44 33.20
C VAL A 118 -36.99 8.78 32.05
N SER A 119 -35.94 9.45 31.56
CA SER A 119 -34.93 8.81 30.73
C SER A 119 -34.06 7.95 31.64
N GLN A 120 -34.37 6.65 31.73
CA GLN A 120 -33.50 5.70 32.40
C GLN A 120 -32.08 5.82 31.84
N PRO A 121 -31.03 5.79 32.69
CA PRO A 121 -29.66 5.81 32.19
C PRO A 121 -29.45 4.58 31.32
N LYS A 122 -29.12 4.79 30.04
CA LYS A 122 -28.59 3.71 29.22
C LYS A 122 -27.30 3.25 29.87
N GLU A 123 -27.34 2.04 30.40
CA GLU A 123 -26.19 1.32 30.92
C GLU A 123 -25.07 1.40 29.88
N VAL A 124 -23.98 2.09 30.22
CA VAL A 124 -22.82 2.22 29.35
C VAL A 124 -22.22 0.83 29.28
N ALA A 125 -22.25 0.22 28.09
CA ALA A 125 -21.68 -1.10 27.87
C ALA A 125 -20.25 -1.13 28.43
N PRO A 126 -19.85 -2.19 29.18
CA PRO A 126 -18.54 -2.23 29.80
C PRO A 126 -17.46 -1.94 28.76
N VAL A 127 -16.59 -0.96 29.04
CA VAL A 127 -15.42 -0.71 28.21
C VAL A 127 -14.58 -1.97 28.27
N GLU A 128 -14.53 -2.75 27.17
CA GLU A 128 -13.69 -3.93 27.08
C GLU A 128 -12.27 -3.54 27.48
N GLU A 129 -11.74 -4.19 28.54
CA GLU A 129 -10.41 -3.87 29.05
C GLU A 129 -9.39 -3.98 27.92
N PHE A 130 -8.81 -2.84 27.53
CA PHE A 130 -7.87 -2.75 26.42
C PHE A 130 -6.56 -3.44 26.83
N LYS A 131 -6.48 -4.76 26.57
CA LYS A 131 -5.39 -5.64 26.97
C LYS A 131 -4.15 -5.35 26.12
N ILE A 132 -3.38 -4.34 26.53
CA ILE A 132 -2.11 -3.96 25.91
C ILE A 132 -1.17 -5.17 25.94
N ARG A 133 -0.83 -5.69 24.75
CA ARG A 133 0.23 -6.71 24.60
C ARG A 133 1.57 -6.02 24.84
N MET A 134 2.33 -6.53 25.79
CA MET A 134 3.65 -6.01 26.19
C MET A 134 4.70 -7.07 25.83
N ARG A 135 5.64 -6.72 24.96
CA ARG A 135 6.67 -7.62 24.45
C ARG A 135 7.80 -7.82 25.46
N TYR A 136 8.23 -6.76 26.13
CA TYR A 136 9.37 -6.81 27.05
C TYR A 136 8.92 -6.94 28.53
N PRO A 137 9.60 -7.75 29.37
CA PRO A 137 9.25 -7.91 30.79
C PRO A 137 9.23 -6.59 31.57
N LEU A 138 10.18 -5.69 31.28
CA LEU A 138 10.31 -4.39 31.92
C LEU A 138 9.17 -3.43 31.54
N THR A 139 8.54 -3.61 30.37
CA THR A 139 7.39 -2.80 29.93
C THR A 139 6.21 -2.89 30.91
N LYS A 140 5.99 -4.03 31.58
CA LYS A 140 4.93 -4.16 32.59
C LYS A 140 5.09 -3.13 33.71
N HIS A 141 6.32 -2.98 34.21
CA HIS A 141 6.67 -2.01 35.26
C HIS A 141 6.65 -0.56 34.76
N TYR A 142 7.10 -0.34 33.51
CA TYR A 142 7.00 0.97 32.85
C TYR A 142 5.54 1.43 32.71
N VAL A 143 4.64 0.54 32.31
CA VAL A 143 3.20 0.82 32.17
C VAL A 143 2.55 1.18 33.50
N GLU A 144 2.89 0.48 34.57
CA GLU A 144 2.37 0.79 35.91
C GLU A 144 2.89 2.15 36.42
N PHE A 145 4.19 2.42 36.24
CA PHE A 145 4.80 3.72 36.54
C PHE A 145 4.14 4.85 35.75
N VAL A 146 3.95 4.69 34.44
CA VAL A 146 3.33 5.71 33.58
C VAL A 146 1.86 5.91 33.91
N LYS A 147 1.09 4.86 34.22
CA LYS A 147 -0.31 5.00 34.67
C LYS A 147 -0.38 5.87 35.93
N ASN A 148 0.48 5.62 36.92
CA ASN A 148 0.55 6.42 38.13
C ASN A 148 0.99 7.87 37.82
N LEU A 149 1.98 8.05 36.95
CA LEU A 149 2.51 9.37 36.60
C LEU A 149 1.49 10.22 35.80
N ILE A 150 0.69 9.60 34.93
CA ILE A 150 -0.42 10.26 34.22
C ILE A 150 -1.50 10.72 35.21
N GLN A 151 -1.81 9.90 36.23
CA GLN A 151 -2.81 10.24 37.26
C GLN A 151 -2.33 11.34 38.22
N THR A 152 -1.06 11.32 38.60
CA THR A 152 -0.48 12.24 39.60
C THR A 152 0.09 13.52 39.00
N GLN A 153 0.62 13.47 37.78
CA GLN A 153 1.33 14.58 37.11
C GLN A 153 0.95 14.67 35.62
N PRO A 154 -0.35 14.85 35.27
CA PRO A 154 -0.83 14.86 33.89
C PRO A 154 -0.17 15.94 33.02
N ALA A 155 0.25 17.08 33.61
CA ALA A 155 0.93 18.17 32.91
C ALA A 155 2.21 17.72 32.17
N LEU A 156 2.91 16.69 32.65
CA LEU A 156 4.09 16.12 31.99
C LEU A 156 3.77 15.51 30.60
N PHE A 157 2.50 15.21 30.33
CA PHE A 157 2.06 14.51 29.12
C PHE A 157 1.34 15.41 28.11
N ALA A 158 1.09 16.70 28.42
CA ALA A 158 0.37 17.62 27.53
C ALA A 158 0.94 17.64 26.09
N GLY A 159 2.28 17.66 25.97
CA GLY A 159 2.99 17.59 24.68
C GLY A 159 3.23 16.18 24.11
N TYR A 160 2.85 15.10 24.80
CA TYR A 160 3.31 13.73 24.49
C TYR A 160 2.84 13.22 23.13
N ASN A 161 1.62 13.58 22.73
CA ASN A 161 1.08 13.26 21.39
C ASN A 161 1.80 14.02 20.25
N LYS A 162 2.49 15.12 20.56
CA LYS A 162 3.37 15.87 19.63
C LYS A 162 4.83 15.37 19.67
N ASN A 163 5.06 14.18 20.22
CA ASN A 163 6.38 13.59 20.49
C ASN A 163 7.27 14.39 21.46
N GLN A 164 6.70 15.24 22.32
CA GLN A 164 7.46 15.98 23.33
C GLN A 164 7.47 15.20 24.66
N GLY A 165 8.52 15.37 25.47
CA GLY A 165 8.62 14.70 26.79
C GLY A 165 8.90 13.19 26.78
N ILE A 166 8.93 12.51 25.63
CA ILE A 166 9.17 11.05 25.53
C ILE A 166 10.43 10.61 26.28
N ILE A 167 11.55 11.29 26.00
CA ILE A 167 12.86 11.02 26.63
C ILE A 167 12.78 11.30 28.13
N ALA A 168 12.16 12.39 28.55
CA ALA A 168 12.02 12.72 29.96
C ALA A 168 11.24 11.66 30.74
N ILE A 169 10.10 11.17 30.23
CA ILE A 169 9.32 10.10 30.89
C ILE A 169 10.10 8.77 30.93
N ARG A 170 10.85 8.44 29.86
CA ARG A 170 11.75 7.28 29.84
C ARG A 170 12.82 7.39 30.92
N ASP A 171 13.54 8.51 30.95
CA ASP A 171 14.68 8.73 31.85
C ASP A 171 14.21 8.84 33.32
N MET A 172 13.01 9.38 33.57
CA MET A 172 12.35 9.34 34.88
C MET A 172 12.05 7.90 35.32
N PHE A 173 11.56 7.03 34.42
CA PHE A 173 11.36 5.62 34.74
C PHE A 173 12.68 4.90 35.00
N LEU A 174 13.69 5.09 34.14
CA LEU A 174 15.01 4.45 34.30
C LEU A 174 15.64 4.83 35.64
N LYS A 175 15.65 6.13 35.98
CA LYS A 175 16.14 6.61 37.28
C LYS A 175 15.34 6.05 38.47
N HIS A 176 14.02 5.90 38.34
CA HIS A 176 13.18 5.25 39.35
C HIS A 176 13.43 3.73 39.45
N TRP A 177 13.82 3.09 38.35
CA TRP A 177 14.14 1.67 38.29
C TRP A 177 15.53 1.38 38.87
N GLU A 178 16.52 2.18 38.51
CA GLU A 178 17.90 2.14 39.00
C GLU A 178 17.98 2.32 40.52
N SER A 179 17.12 3.17 41.10
CA SER A 179 17.09 3.42 42.55
C SER A 179 16.57 2.26 43.41
N LYS A 180 16.07 1.18 42.79
CA LYS A 180 15.68 -0.05 43.48
C LYS A 180 16.90 -0.94 43.70
N THR A 181 16.92 -1.68 44.81
CA THR A 181 17.99 -2.67 45.06
C THR A 181 17.91 -3.82 44.06
N GLU A 182 19.02 -4.50 43.79
CA GLU A 182 19.02 -5.69 42.90
C GLU A 182 18.08 -6.78 43.41
N GLN A 183 17.96 -6.97 44.74
CA GLN A 183 17.02 -7.91 45.33
C GLN A 183 15.55 -7.54 45.07
N GLU A 184 15.21 -6.25 44.97
CA GLU A 184 13.88 -5.79 44.58
C GLU A 184 13.63 -5.92 43.08
N LYS A 185 14.63 -5.58 42.25
CA LYS A 185 14.58 -5.79 40.79
C LYS A 185 14.38 -7.27 40.47
N ASP A 186 15.19 -8.16 41.04
CA ASP A 186 15.04 -9.61 40.89
C ASP A 186 13.70 -10.11 41.40
N LYS A 187 13.18 -9.61 42.53
CA LYS A 187 11.87 -10.01 43.04
C LYS A 187 10.71 -9.53 42.16
N LEU A 188 10.83 -8.36 41.54
CA LEU A 188 9.86 -7.79 40.58
C LEU A 188 9.93 -8.48 39.20
N ILE A 189 11.13 -8.80 38.72
CA ILE A 189 11.35 -9.53 37.47
C ILE A 189 10.97 -11.01 37.65
N THR A 190 11.37 -11.65 38.74
CA THR A 190 11.03 -13.06 39.04
C THR A 190 9.54 -13.23 39.34
N ARG A 191 8.86 -12.24 39.94
CA ARG A 191 7.38 -12.20 39.96
C ARG A 191 6.77 -12.06 38.57
N VAL A 192 7.45 -11.43 37.61
CA VAL A 192 7.00 -11.42 36.22
C VAL A 192 7.35 -12.72 35.50
N VAL A 193 8.43 -13.44 35.82
CA VAL A 193 8.74 -14.75 35.22
C VAL A 193 7.80 -15.84 35.77
N SER A 194 7.71 -15.99 37.10
CA SER A 194 6.76 -16.91 37.76
C SER A 194 5.29 -16.47 37.60
N GLY A 195 5.04 -15.16 37.50
CA GLY A 195 3.74 -14.57 37.17
C GLY A 195 3.39 -14.56 35.69
N SER A 196 4.34 -14.84 34.78
CA SER A 196 4.03 -15.13 33.36
C SER A 196 3.87 -16.63 33.12
N ALA A 197 4.33 -17.48 34.05
CA ALA A 197 3.83 -18.86 34.17
C ALA A 197 2.40 -18.93 34.76
N SER A 198 1.90 -17.86 35.39
CA SER A 198 0.53 -17.79 35.94
C SER A 198 -0.37 -16.67 35.38
N SER A 199 0.11 -15.88 34.40
CA SER A 199 -0.76 -15.15 33.46
C SER A 199 -1.30 -16.04 32.34
N ALA A 200 -1.32 -17.36 32.56
CA ALA A 200 -2.15 -18.34 31.87
C ALA A 200 -3.61 -18.26 32.36
N SER A 201 -4.22 -17.07 32.27
CA SER A 201 -5.66 -16.85 32.37
C SER A 201 -6.01 -15.49 31.72
N THR A 202 -6.74 -15.43 30.62
CA THR A 202 -7.20 -16.51 29.74
C THR A 202 -6.04 -17.31 29.13
N GLN A 203 -6.09 -18.64 29.26
CA GLN A 203 -5.75 -19.46 28.09
C GLN A 203 -6.81 -19.14 27.05
N ASP A 204 -6.51 -18.21 26.13
CA ASP A 204 -7.25 -18.14 24.89
C ASP A 204 -7.03 -19.50 24.19
N ASP A 205 -8.06 -20.35 24.22
CA ASP A 205 -8.11 -21.71 23.64
C ASP A 205 -8.03 -21.63 22.11
N PHE A 206 -6.88 -21.20 21.61
CA PHE A 206 -6.61 -20.98 20.19
C PHE A 206 -6.44 -22.33 19.48
N GLN A 207 -7.56 -22.86 19.00
CA GLN A 207 -7.62 -24.12 18.28
C GLN A 207 -6.91 -24.08 16.93
N ARG A 208 -6.69 -22.87 16.37
CA ARG A 208 -6.09 -22.62 15.06
C ARG A 208 -5.20 -21.39 15.07
N THR A 209 -4.19 -21.37 14.20
CA THR A 209 -3.34 -20.20 13.94
C THR A 209 -3.33 -19.87 12.45
N VAL A 210 -3.48 -18.60 12.09
CA VAL A 210 -3.23 -18.10 10.73
C VAL A 210 -2.09 -17.09 10.74
N ILE A 211 -1.04 -17.39 9.97
CA ILE A 211 0.06 -16.47 9.69
C ILE A 211 -0.30 -15.65 8.45
N ILE A 212 -0.27 -14.33 8.58
CA ILE A 212 -0.59 -13.36 7.53
C ILE A 212 0.69 -12.57 7.21
N PRO A 213 1.35 -12.86 6.08
CA PRO A 213 2.39 -11.98 5.54
C PRO A 213 1.81 -10.61 5.19
N ILE A 214 2.51 -9.54 5.56
CA ILE A 214 2.18 -8.14 5.25
C ILE A 214 3.43 -7.51 4.62
N ALA A 215 3.48 -7.50 3.29
CA ALA A 215 4.63 -7.11 2.49
C ALA A 215 4.22 -6.69 1.07
N THR A 216 5.14 -6.06 0.34
CA THR A 216 5.07 -5.88 -1.12
C THR A 216 5.65 -7.08 -1.88
N ILE A 217 6.04 -6.89 -3.14
CA ILE A 217 6.43 -7.99 -4.04
C ILE A 217 7.94 -8.13 -4.03
N GLY A 218 8.48 -9.35 -3.97
CA GLY A 218 9.94 -9.54 -3.87
C GLY A 218 10.52 -9.52 -2.45
N CYS A 219 9.77 -9.13 -1.40
CA CYS A 219 10.30 -9.11 -0.02
C CYS A 219 10.74 -10.48 0.54
N GLY A 220 10.34 -11.60 -0.08
CA GLY A 220 10.72 -12.96 0.34
C GLY A 220 9.59 -13.82 0.93
N LYS A 221 8.38 -13.27 1.11
CA LYS A 221 7.19 -13.95 1.69
C LYS A 221 7.06 -15.45 1.37
N THR A 222 7.01 -15.80 0.09
CA THR A 222 6.78 -17.18 -0.37
C THR A 222 7.97 -18.08 -0.08
N THR A 223 9.21 -17.56 -0.14
CA THR A 223 10.40 -18.31 0.26
C THR A 223 10.32 -18.70 1.74
N VAL A 224 10.00 -17.74 2.60
CA VAL A 224 9.81 -17.98 4.04
C VAL A 224 8.63 -18.91 4.30
N SER A 225 7.51 -18.72 3.59
CA SER A 225 6.29 -19.53 3.75
C SER A 225 6.50 -21.00 3.37
N VAL A 226 7.20 -21.26 2.26
CA VAL A 226 7.55 -22.61 1.80
C VAL A 226 8.55 -23.25 2.76
N ALA A 227 9.56 -22.51 3.25
CA ALA A 227 10.52 -23.04 4.21
C ALA A 227 9.85 -23.47 5.52
N LEU A 228 8.98 -22.62 6.09
CA LEU A 228 8.21 -22.95 7.29
C LEU A 228 7.24 -24.12 7.06
N SER A 229 6.61 -24.21 5.88
CA SER A 229 5.75 -25.34 5.51
C SER A 229 6.54 -26.66 5.40
N LYS A 230 7.76 -26.63 4.83
CA LYS A 230 8.67 -27.79 4.74
C LYS A 230 9.20 -28.23 6.11
N LEU A 231 9.48 -27.30 7.02
CA LEU A 231 9.97 -27.60 8.37
C LEU A 231 8.88 -28.19 9.27
N PHE A 232 7.67 -27.62 9.23
CA PHE A 232 6.64 -27.85 10.25
C PHE A 232 5.34 -28.45 9.70
N GLY A 233 5.30 -28.88 8.45
CA GLY A 233 4.08 -29.39 7.80
C GLY A 233 2.93 -28.37 7.79
N TRP A 234 3.19 -27.08 8.05
CA TRP A 234 2.14 -26.06 8.14
C TRP A 234 1.46 -25.88 6.79
N GLY A 235 0.13 -25.69 6.82
CA GLY A 235 -0.63 -25.50 5.59
C GLY A 235 -0.22 -24.21 4.89
N HIS A 236 0.22 -24.28 3.64
CA HIS A 236 0.54 -23.11 2.82
C HIS A 236 -0.53 -22.93 1.75
N VAL A 237 -1.06 -21.71 1.63
CA VAL A 237 -2.03 -21.34 0.59
C VAL A 237 -1.53 -20.04 -0.02
N SER A 238 -1.12 -20.04 -1.30
CA SER A 238 -0.75 -18.81 -1.99
C SER A 238 -1.90 -18.25 -2.83
N SER A 239 -2.05 -16.93 -2.81
CA SER A 239 -3.04 -16.24 -3.63
C SER A 239 -2.79 -16.31 -5.13
N ASP A 240 -1.55 -16.52 -5.55
CA ASP A 240 -1.16 -16.62 -6.96
C ASP A 240 -1.65 -17.92 -7.63
N ASP A 241 -1.85 -18.98 -6.85
CA ASP A 241 -2.37 -20.26 -7.36
C ASP A 241 -3.81 -20.14 -7.87
N PHE A 242 -4.54 -19.09 -7.47
CA PHE A 242 -5.93 -18.83 -7.86
C PHE A 242 -6.09 -17.83 -9.01
N HIS A 243 -5.00 -17.36 -9.63
CA HIS A 243 -5.04 -16.31 -10.67
C HIS A 243 -5.96 -16.65 -11.86
N HIS A 244 -6.06 -17.93 -12.22
CA HIS A 244 -6.91 -18.43 -13.30
C HIS A 244 -8.42 -18.22 -13.06
N TYR A 245 -8.86 -18.10 -11.79
CA TYR A 245 -10.25 -17.76 -11.42
C TYR A 245 -10.60 -16.26 -11.62
N ARG A 246 -9.64 -15.43 -12.01
CA ARG A 246 -9.79 -13.98 -12.33
C ARG A 246 -10.59 -13.23 -11.26
N LYS A 247 -11.85 -12.87 -11.57
CA LYS A 247 -12.74 -12.05 -10.72
C LYS A 247 -13.02 -12.68 -9.35
N THR A 248 -12.93 -14.00 -9.24
CA THR A 248 -13.18 -14.73 -7.98
C THR A 248 -11.90 -15.24 -7.31
N ALA A 249 -10.71 -14.92 -7.84
CA ALA A 249 -9.43 -15.41 -7.31
C ALA A 249 -9.27 -15.15 -5.80
N GLY A 250 -9.56 -13.93 -5.34
CA GLY A 250 -9.52 -13.60 -3.91
C GLY A 250 -10.57 -14.34 -3.06
N GLN A 251 -11.73 -14.69 -3.62
CA GLN A 251 -12.74 -15.51 -2.92
C GLN A 251 -12.29 -16.98 -2.82
N GLN A 252 -11.68 -17.52 -3.87
CA GLN A 252 -11.14 -18.89 -3.86
C GLN A 252 -9.95 -19.01 -2.91
N PHE A 253 -9.04 -18.03 -2.90
CA PHE A 253 -7.97 -17.93 -1.91
C PHE A 253 -8.52 -17.95 -0.47
N MET A 254 -9.51 -17.11 -0.17
CA MET A 254 -10.15 -17.10 1.16
C MET A 254 -10.79 -18.44 1.51
N LYS A 255 -11.50 -19.07 0.57
CA LYS A 255 -12.11 -20.39 0.74
C LYS A 255 -11.04 -21.47 0.98
N ALA A 256 -9.90 -21.39 0.31
CA ALA A 256 -8.79 -22.32 0.48
C ALA A 256 -8.12 -22.15 1.85
N VAL A 257 -7.83 -20.93 2.32
CA VAL A 257 -7.30 -20.68 3.67
C VAL A 257 -8.21 -21.29 4.75
N VAL A 258 -9.52 -21.07 4.66
CA VAL A 258 -10.52 -21.65 5.57
C VAL A 258 -10.62 -23.18 5.44
N GLY A 259 -10.48 -23.71 4.22
CA GLY A 259 -10.47 -25.15 3.96
C GLY A 259 -9.26 -25.86 4.56
N THR A 260 -8.05 -25.34 4.34
CA THR A 260 -6.79 -25.91 4.83
C THR A 260 -6.73 -25.95 6.36
N LEU A 261 -7.36 -24.98 7.04
CA LEU A 261 -7.53 -24.96 8.49
C LEU A 261 -8.37 -26.13 9.04
N LYS A 262 -9.07 -26.90 8.21
CA LYS A 262 -9.73 -28.13 8.66
C LYS A 262 -8.68 -29.13 9.15
N ASP A 263 -7.67 -29.36 8.32
CA ASP A 263 -6.70 -30.45 8.45
C ASP A 263 -5.36 -29.97 9.05
N HIS A 264 -5.09 -28.66 9.08
CA HIS A 264 -3.86 -28.06 9.63
C HIS A 264 -4.15 -27.11 10.80
N MET A 265 -3.39 -27.22 11.89
CA MET A 265 -3.50 -26.31 13.04
C MET A 265 -2.93 -24.91 12.74
N VAL A 266 -1.91 -24.82 11.88
CA VAL A 266 -1.28 -23.57 11.45
C VAL A 266 -1.40 -23.46 9.93
N VAL A 267 -1.89 -22.32 9.43
CA VAL A 267 -1.98 -22.02 8.00
C VAL A 267 -1.35 -20.67 7.69
N ILE A 268 -0.50 -20.63 6.65
CA ILE A 268 0.09 -19.41 6.11
C ILE A 268 -0.75 -18.93 4.93
N ALA A 269 -1.37 -17.76 5.07
CA ALA A 269 -2.18 -17.11 4.04
C ALA A 269 -1.29 -16.25 3.13
N ASP A 270 -0.47 -16.90 2.30
CA ASP A 270 0.58 -16.27 1.49
C ASP A 270 0.01 -15.37 0.39
N ARG A 271 0.02 -14.07 0.70
CA ARG A 271 -0.40 -12.95 -0.14
C ARG A 271 0.30 -11.71 0.39
N ASN A 272 0.39 -10.67 -0.43
CA ASN A 272 0.99 -9.39 -0.03
C ASN A 272 0.31 -8.76 1.21
N ASN A 273 -1.03 -8.76 1.27
CA ASN A 273 -1.86 -8.16 2.36
C ASN A 273 -1.48 -6.73 2.82
N HIS A 274 -0.71 -6.02 1.98
CA HIS A 274 -0.27 -4.64 2.14
C HIS A 274 -1.39 -3.62 2.42
N GLU A 275 -2.58 -3.75 1.80
CA GLU A 275 -3.77 -2.95 2.17
C GLU A 275 -4.50 -3.53 3.40
N PHE A 276 -4.95 -2.65 4.30
CA PHE A 276 -5.72 -2.90 5.52
C PHE A 276 -6.96 -3.78 5.27
N LEU A 277 -7.71 -3.50 4.20
CA LEU A 277 -8.91 -4.26 3.82
C LEU A 277 -8.62 -5.74 3.50
N HIS A 278 -7.39 -6.08 3.11
CA HIS A 278 -7.00 -7.48 2.92
C HIS A 278 -6.85 -8.20 4.25
N ARG A 279 -6.22 -7.55 5.23
CA ARG A 279 -6.03 -8.07 6.59
C ARG A 279 -7.38 -8.25 7.27
N GLN A 280 -8.24 -7.25 7.18
CA GLN A 280 -9.62 -7.28 7.71
C GLN A 280 -10.40 -8.47 7.16
N LYS A 281 -10.45 -8.59 5.84
CA LYS A 281 -11.21 -9.66 5.18
C LYS A 281 -10.69 -11.06 5.51
N ILE A 282 -9.37 -11.24 5.68
CA ILE A 282 -8.81 -12.52 6.13
C ILE A 282 -9.28 -12.83 7.56
N MET A 283 -9.09 -11.89 8.47
CA MET A 283 -9.37 -12.10 9.90
C MET A 283 -10.86 -12.31 10.17
N GLU A 284 -11.74 -11.53 9.55
CA GLU A 284 -13.20 -11.69 9.66
C GLU A 284 -13.69 -13.03 9.08
N THR A 285 -13.26 -13.38 7.86
CA THR A 285 -13.71 -14.62 7.20
C THR A 285 -13.26 -15.87 7.98
N VAL A 286 -12.03 -15.84 8.52
CA VAL A 286 -11.53 -16.96 9.32
C VAL A 286 -12.22 -17.01 10.69
N LYS A 287 -12.37 -15.88 11.40
CA LYS A 287 -13.11 -15.84 12.68
C LYS A 287 -14.56 -16.30 12.56
N ALA A 288 -15.22 -16.06 11.42
CA ALA A 288 -16.59 -16.50 11.17
C ALA A 288 -16.75 -18.04 11.13
N VAL A 289 -15.67 -18.80 10.86
CA VAL A 289 -15.68 -20.27 10.79
C VAL A 289 -14.93 -20.90 11.97
N TYR A 290 -13.82 -20.29 12.38
CA TYR A 290 -12.99 -20.69 13.51
C TYR A 290 -12.83 -19.50 14.48
N PRO A 291 -13.81 -19.24 15.36
CA PRO A 291 -13.80 -18.05 16.23
C PRO A 291 -12.55 -17.97 17.13
N LYS A 292 -12.07 -19.12 17.61
CA LYS A 292 -10.84 -19.23 18.40
C LYS A 292 -9.58 -19.35 17.54
N THR A 293 -9.40 -18.43 16.60
CA THR A 293 -8.18 -18.36 15.77
C THR A 293 -7.19 -17.31 16.27
N ARG A 294 -5.94 -17.72 16.45
CA ARG A 294 -4.79 -16.83 16.65
C ARG A 294 -4.33 -16.28 15.30
N PHE A 295 -4.14 -14.98 15.19
CA PHE A 295 -3.58 -14.37 13.97
C PHE A 295 -2.15 -13.93 14.23
N VAL A 296 -1.22 -14.18 13.32
CA VAL A 296 0.19 -13.76 13.47
C VAL A 296 0.56 -12.94 12.25
N ALA A 297 1.05 -11.73 12.45
CA ALA A 297 1.56 -10.89 11.38
C ALA A 297 3.04 -11.21 11.14
N LEU A 298 3.38 -11.53 9.89
CA LEU A 298 4.76 -11.54 9.41
C LEU A 298 4.95 -10.28 8.58
N TYR A 299 5.46 -9.22 9.20
CA TYR A 299 5.42 -7.86 8.70
C TYR A 299 6.78 -7.47 8.11
N TRP A 300 6.78 -6.97 6.87
CA TRP A 300 7.95 -6.31 6.28
C TRP A 300 7.76 -4.80 6.38
N SER A 301 8.57 -4.15 7.22
CA SER A 301 8.45 -2.74 7.55
C SER A 301 9.17 -1.88 6.51
N HIS A 302 8.49 -0.86 5.99
CA HIS A 302 9.07 0.11 5.04
C HIS A 302 9.50 1.41 5.71
N GLU A 303 9.42 1.50 7.04
CA GLU A 303 9.65 2.75 7.77
C GLU A 303 11.12 3.17 7.80
N GLU A 304 12.05 2.20 7.85
CA GLU A 304 13.49 2.48 7.98
C GLU A 304 14.25 2.55 6.65
N THR A 305 13.67 2.06 5.55
CA THR A 305 14.34 1.96 4.24
C THR A 305 13.67 2.89 3.23
N PRO A 306 14.40 3.79 2.54
CA PRO A 306 13.83 4.66 1.52
C PRO A 306 13.06 3.85 0.45
N ILE A 307 11.87 4.31 0.09
CA ILE A 307 10.95 3.53 -0.76
C ILE A 307 11.54 3.18 -2.15
N ASN A 308 12.47 4.00 -2.66
CA ASN A 308 13.20 3.72 -3.89
C ASN A 308 14.20 2.56 -3.70
N THR A 309 14.92 2.52 -2.58
CA THR A 309 15.81 1.41 -2.21
C THR A 309 15.02 0.12 -2.02
N VAL A 310 13.85 0.17 -1.37
CA VAL A 310 12.93 -0.98 -1.28
C VAL A 310 12.53 -1.44 -2.69
N ARG A 311 12.09 -0.52 -3.57
CA ARG A 311 11.74 -0.82 -4.96
C ARG A 311 12.90 -1.50 -5.71
N ASP A 312 14.12 -0.99 -5.59
CA ASP A 312 15.27 -1.50 -6.34
C ASP A 312 15.66 -2.92 -5.86
N ILE A 313 15.66 -3.17 -4.55
CA ILE A 313 15.81 -4.51 -3.95
C ILE A 313 14.74 -5.48 -4.44
N GLU A 314 13.47 -5.04 -4.47
CA GLU A 314 12.34 -5.85 -4.90
C GLU A 314 12.41 -6.20 -6.39
N ILE A 315 12.80 -5.23 -7.23
CA ILE A 315 13.04 -5.41 -8.66
C ILE A 315 14.19 -6.40 -8.90
N GLU A 316 15.30 -6.25 -8.18
CA GLU A 316 16.45 -7.15 -8.31
C GLU A 316 16.10 -8.58 -7.88
N ARG A 317 15.42 -8.76 -6.74
CA ARG A 317 14.95 -10.08 -6.28
C ARG A 317 13.98 -10.75 -7.25
N VAL A 318 13.12 -9.98 -7.93
CA VAL A 318 12.23 -10.51 -8.99
C VAL A 318 13.01 -10.85 -10.27
N LYS A 319 13.99 -10.04 -10.67
CA LYS A 319 14.90 -10.32 -11.80
C LYS A 319 15.69 -11.62 -11.56
N ASN A 320 16.38 -11.71 -10.42
CA ASN A 320 17.27 -12.83 -10.09
C ASN A 320 16.51 -14.17 -9.92
N ARG A 321 15.24 -14.14 -9.49
CA ARG A 321 14.41 -15.36 -9.39
C ARG A 321 13.85 -15.84 -10.74
N GLY A 322 13.81 -14.96 -11.75
CA GLY A 322 13.39 -15.28 -13.12
C GLY A 322 12.09 -16.11 -13.19
N ALA A 323 12.07 -17.09 -14.10
CA ALA A 323 10.96 -18.05 -14.30
C ALA A 323 10.39 -18.72 -13.03
N ASN A 324 11.17 -18.80 -11.95
CA ASN A 324 10.78 -19.43 -10.68
C ASN A 324 10.01 -18.49 -9.72
N HIS A 325 9.82 -17.21 -10.06
CA HIS A 325 8.93 -16.33 -9.30
C HIS A 325 7.44 -16.70 -9.51
N GLN A 326 6.58 -16.47 -8.51
CA GLN A 326 5.27 -17.13 -8.44
C GLN A 326 4.20 -16.55 -9.39
N SER A 327 4.22 -15.25 -9.67
CA SER A 327 3.28 -14.57 -10.59
C SER A 327 3.96 -13.64 -11.58
N MET A 328 4.90 -12.83 -11.12
CA MET A 328 5.61 -11.84 -11.94
C MET A 328 6.95 -12.38 -12.42
N THR A 329 7.05 -12.62 -13.72
CA THR A 329 8.25 -13.12 -14.39
C THR A 329 8.62 -12.13 -15.49
N PRO A 330 9.88 -11.66 -15.61
CA PRO A 330 10.26 -10.68 -16.63
C PRO A 330 9.87 -11.09 -18.06
N GLU A 331 9.94 -12.39 -18.40
CA GLU A 331 9.56 -12.90 -19.74
C GLU A 331 8.04 -12.86 -20.04
N PHE A 332 7.19 -12.77 -19.01
CA PHE A 332 5.73 -12.88 -19.12
C PHE A 332 4.99 -11.61 -18.72
N CYS A 333 5.65 -10.75 -17.95
CA CYS A 333 5.08 -9.56 -17.33
C CYS A 333 6.12 -8.42 -17.42
N PRO A 334 6.38 -7.85 -18.61
CA PRO A 334 7.40 -6.81 -18.79
C PRO A 334 7.17 -5.57 -17.92
N GLU A 335 5.93 -5.30 -17.50
CA GLU A 335 5.54 -4.21 -16.59
C GLU A 335 5.83 -4.48 -15.10
N TYR A 336 6.59 -5.52 -14.76
CA TYR A 336 6.76 -5.96 -13.36
C TYR A 336 7.30 -4.87 -12.43
N GLU A 337 8.19 -3.99 -12.89
CA GLU A 337 8.69 -2.86 -12.12
C GLU A 337 7.59 -1.85 -11.77
N PHE A 338 6.66 -1.59 -12.70
CA PHE A 338 5.49 -0.73 -12.47
C PHE A 338 4.50 -1.37 -11.49
N ILE A 339 4.32 -2.69 -11.57
CA ILE A 339 3.49 -3.43 -10.62
C ILE A 339 4.10 -3.36 -9.21
N ILE A 340 5.40 -3.59 -9.04
CA ILE A 340 6.12 -3.40 -7.77
C ILE A 340 5.87 -1.99 -7.22
N GLN A 341 6.09 -0.96 -8.04
CA GLN A 341 5.85 0.44 -7.64
C GLN A 341 4.39 0.70 -7.24
N ARG A 342 3.40 0.08 -7.91
CA ARG A 342 1.99 0.18 -7.52
C ARG A 342 1.72 -0.43 -6.14
N PHE A 343 2.30 -1.60 -5.85
CA PHE A 343 2.16 -2.26 -4.55
C PHE A 343 2.81 -1.45 -3.41
N LEU A 344 3.96 -0.82 -3.66
CA LEU A 344 4.60 0.12 -2.73
C LEU A 344 3.75 1.37 -2.48
N ARG A 345 3.17 1.96 -3.54
CA ARG A 345 2.25 3.13 -3.44
C ARG A 345 0.92 2.81 -2.73
N THR A 346 0.51 1.55 -2.63
CA THR A 346 -0.72 1.13 -1.92
C THR A 346 -0.45 0.38 -0.61
N PHE A 347 0.78 0.42 -0.09
CA PHE A 347 1.13 -0.18 1.18
C PHE A 347 0.55 0.64 2.35
N GLU A 348 -0.29 0.01 3.17
CA GLU A 348 -0.87 0.58 4.38
C GLU A 348 -0.20 -0.13 5.58
N PRO A 349 0.74 0.51 6.31
CA PRO A 349 1.48 -0.09 7.43
C PRO A 349 0.58 -0.80 8.44
N LEU A 350 1.12 -1.81 9.12
CA LEU A 350 0.41 -2.50 10.20
C LEU A 350 0.20 -1.51 11.36
N ASN A 351 -1.03 -1.40 11.85
CA ASN A 351 -1.37 -0.53 12.97
C ASN A 351 -1.97 -1.33 14.14
N PRO A 352 -1.18 -1.76 15.13
CA PRO A 352 -1.64 -2.67 16.19
C PRO A 352 -2.65 -2.02 17.15
N MET A 353 -3.01 -0.75 16.94
CA MET A 353 -3.92 0.01 17.78
C MET A 353 -5.36 0.02 17.26
N VAL A 354 -5.60 -0.45 16.02
CA VAL A 354 -6.90 -0.38 15.34
C VAL A 354 -7.29 -1.76 14.79
N ALA A 355 -8.53 -2.18 14.98
CA ALA A 355 -9.04 -3.41 14.38
C ALA A 355 -9.04 -3.28 12.84
N PRO A 356 -8.60 -4.30 12.08
CA PRO A 356 -8.37 -5.68 12.48
C PRO A 356 -6.97 -5.94 13.08
N ASP A 357 -6.00 -5.05 12.83
CA ASP A 357 -4.58 -5.24 13.12
C ASP A 357 -4.30 -5.35 14.63
N SER A 358 -5.09 -4.71 15.49
CA SER A 358 -5.07 -4.93 16.95
C SER A 358 -5.43 -6.36 17.38
N GLY A 359 -6.04 -7.14 16.48
CA GLY A 359 -6.33 -8.56 16.66
C GLY A 359 -5.14 -9.49 16.44
N PHE A 360 -3.96 -8.97 16.06
CA PHE A 360 -2.78 -9.80 15.89
C PHE A 360 -2.23 -10.33 17.24
N SER A 361 -2.15 -11.66 17.28
CA SER A 361 -1.38 -12.54 18.16
C SER A 361 -0.03 -11.97 18.56
N TYR A 362 0.77 -11.86 17.51
CA TYR A 362 2.20 -11.58 17.45
C TYR A 362 2.44 -10.78 16.16
N VAL A 363 3.44 -9.91 16.18
CA VAL A 363 3.95 -9.21 15.00
C VAL A 363 5.46 -9.48 14.93
N ILE A 364 5.86 -10.27 13.94
CA ILE A 364 7.25 -10.60 13.65
C ILE A 364 7.69 -9.61 12.56
N GLU A 365 8.51 -8.64 12.91
CA GLU A 365 8.93 -7.54 12.03
C GLU A 365 10.23 -7.93 11.30
N ASN A 366 10.33 -7.51 10.03
CA ASN A 366 11.40 -7.85 9.10
C ASN A 366 11.63 -6.66 8.17
N THR A 367 12.77 -6.62 7.47
CA THR A 367 13.09 -5.53 6.53
C THR A 367 13.11 -6.04 5.09
N PRO A 368 12.58 -5.31 4.09
CA PRO A 368 12.77 -5.66 2.69
C PRO A 368 14.26 -5.74 2.34
N GLY A 369 14.68 -6.84 1.71
CA GLY A 369 16.10 -7.11 1.44
C GLY A 369 16.80 -7.94 2.51
N GLU A 370 16.17 -8.19 3.66
CA GLU A 370 16.67 -9.14 4.65
C GLU A 370 16.67 -10.57 4.11
N GLU A 371 17.64 -11.37 4.56
CA GLU A 371 17.84 -12.75 4.09
C GLU A 371 16.78 -13.71 4.63
N SER A 372 16.30 -14.60 3.75
CA SER A 372 15.19 -15.50 4.08
C SER A 372 15.52 -16.45 5.22
N LEU A 373 16.80 -16.81 5.40
CA LEU A 373 17.27 -17.63 6.52
C LEU A 373 17.07 -16.94 7.87
N VAL A 374 17.51 -15.68 7.99
CA VAL A 374 17.36 -14.87 9.22
C VAL A 374 15.89 -14.72 9.60
N ILE A 375 15.02 -14.48 8.61
CA ILE A 375 13.57 -14.37 8.84
C ILE A 375 12.98 -15.70 9.33
N VAL A 376 13.38 -16.85 8.77
CA VAL A 376 12.89 -18.16 9.21
C VAL A 376 13.37 -18.46 10.64
N GLU A 377 14.65 -18.23 10.95
CA GLU A 377 15.20 -18.37 12.30
C GLU A 377 14.48 -17.47 13.32
N ARG A 378 14.20 -16.21 12.94
CA ARG A 378 13.39 -15.27 13.74
C ARG A 378 12.00 -15.83 14.04
N VAL A 379 11.27 -16.32 13.03
CA VAL A 379 9.93 -16.90 13.21
C VAL A 379 9.96 -18.11 14.16
N ILE A 380 10.99 -18.96 14.05
CA ILE A 380 11.17 -20.12 14.92
C ILE A 380 11.41 -19.69 16.37
N LYS A 381 12.34 -18.76 16.59
CA LYS A 381 12.79 -18.29 17.91
C LYS A 381 11.72 -17.45 18.63
N GLU A 382 11.09 -16.50 17.95
CA GLU A 382 10.19 -15.51 18.57
C GLU A 382 8.75 -16.00 18.71
N PHE A 383 8.28 -16.86 17.80
CA PHE A 383 6.89 -17.31 17.78
C PHE A 383 6.75 -18.82 17.90
N ALA A 384 7.43 -19.58 17.05
CA ALA A 384 7.10 -20.99 16.86
C ALA A 384 7.43 -21.84 18.10
N ILE A 385 8.63 -21.67 18.68
CA ILE A 385 9.02 -22.34 19.94
C ILE A 385 8.19 -21.82 21.12
N PRO A 386 8.12 -20.49 21.43
CA PRO A 386 7.48 -20.02 22.66
C PRO A 386 5.97 -20.22 22.69
N THR A 387 5.30 -20.27 21.52
CA THR A 387 3.83 -20.24 21.45
C THR A 387 3.19 -21.58 21.08
N LEU A 388 3.96 -22.53 20.52
CA LEU A 388 3.44 -23.82 20.04
C LEU A 388 4.16 -25.03 20.67
N GLY A 389 5.16 -24.81 21.53
CA GLY A 389 6.16 -25.80 21.98
C GLY A 389 5.71 -26.95 22.90
N ALA A 390 4.42 -27.29 22.98
CA ALA A 390 3.93 -28.36 23.85
C ALA A 390 4.24 -29.80 23.34
N GLY A 391 4.67 -29.95 22.09
CA GLY A 391 5.06 -31.23 21.48
C GLY A 391 6.19 -31.06 20.46
N GLY A 392 7.07 -30.09 20.70
CA GLY A 392 7.74 -29.36 19.62
C GLY A 392 6.75 -28.40 18.93
N VAL A 393 7.24 -27.64 17.95
CA VAL A 393 6.54 -26.56 17.24
C VAL A 393 5.27 -27.05 16.54
N GLY A 394 4.15 -27.09 17.28
CA GLY A 394 2.87 -27.60 16.78
C GLY A 394 2.90 -29.09 16.42
N ASN A 395 3.50 -29.93 17.28
CA ASN A 395 3.75 -31.39 17.08
C ASN A 395 4.92 -31.76 16.17
N HIS A 396 5.74 -30.79 15.74
CA HIS A 396 6.95 -31.02 14.97
C HIS A 396 8.21 -30.75 15.81
N ALA A 397 9.24 -31.58 15.70
CA ALA A 397 10.50 -31.35 16.42
C ALA A 397 11.08 -29.96 16.14
N ILE A 398 11.80 -29.38 17.11
CA ILE A 398 12.54 -28.13 16.88
C ILE A 398 13.65 -28.43 15.86
N PRO A 399 13.67 -27.77 14.68
CA PRO A 399 14.60 -28.12 13.63
C PRO A 399 16.02 -27.68 13.97
N LYS A 400 16.98 -28.47 13.52
CA LYS A 400 18.41 -28.16 13.61
C LYS A 400 18.78 -27.04 12.62
N PRO A 401 19.84 -26.26 12.86
CA PRO A 401 20.28 -25.21 11.94
C PRO A 401 20.45 -25.68 10.48
N GLU A 402 20.98 -26.88 10.26
CA GLU A 402 21.13 -27.44 8.92
C GLU A 402 19.79 -27.79 8.24
N GLU A 403 18.77 -28.19 9.00
CA GLU A 403 17.42 -28.44 8.49
C GLU A 403 16.75 -27.12 8.09
N VAL A 404 16.98 -26.04 8.85
CA VAL A 404 16.51 -24.69 8.52
C VAL A 404 17.18 -24.17 7.25
N LYS A 405 18.51 -24.28 7.12
CA LYS A 405 19.25 -23.92 5.90
C LYS A 405 18.74 -24.70 4.68
N GLU A 406 18.58 -26.02 4.80
CA GLU A 406 18.06 -26.87 3.72
C GLU A 406 16.61 -26.52 3.34
N ALA A 407 15.75 -26.17 4.31
CA ALA A 407 14.41 -25.70 4.01
C ALA A 407 14.38 -24.37 3.23
N VAL A 408 15.31 -23.46 3.53
CA VAL A 408 15.46 -22.19 2.80
C VAL A 408 16.07 -22.43 1.41
N ARG A 409 17.11 -23.26 1.29
CA ARG A 409 17.72 -23.66 0.01
C ARG A 409 16.66 -24.28 -0.92
N TYR A 410 15.93 -25.27 -0.43
CA TYR A 410 14.80 -25.89 -1.14
C TYR A 410 13.79 -24.85 -1.64
N SER A 411 13.47 -23.84 -0.83
CA SER A 411 12.48 -22.79 -1.16
C SER A 411 12.97 -21.79 -2.22
N LEU A 412 14.28 -21.71 -2.45
CA LEU A 412 14.93 -20.86 -3.45
C LEU A 412 15.21 -21.61 -4.76
N GLU A 413 15.69 -22.86 -4.65
CA GLU A 413 16.26 -23.64 -5.77
C GLU A 413 15.30 -24.72 -6.32
N ASP A 414 14.74 -25.55 -5.43
CA ASP A 414 14.03 -26.77 -5.81
C ASP A 414 12.51 -26.57 -5.95
N TRP A 415 11.94 -25.68 -5.13
CA TRP A 415 10.51 -25.40 -5.12
C TRP A 415 10.08 -24.67 -6.39
N LYS A 416 8.99 -25.16 -6.99
CA LYS A 416 8.41 -24.57 -8.20
C LYS A 416 6.93 -24.22 -7.97
N PRO A 417 6.48 -23.03 -8.39
CA PRO A 417 5.09 -22.63 -8.23
C PRO A 417 4.16 -23.48 -9.11
N LEU A 418 2.91 -23.67 -8.69
CA LEU A 418 1.95 -24.56 -9.37
C LEU A 418 1.77 -24.25 -10.86
N ARG A 419 1.83 -22.98 -11.28
CA ARG A 419 1.78 -22.57 -12.69
C ARG A 419 2.91 -23.16 -13.56
N VAL A 420 4.10 -23.34 -12.98
CA VAL A 420 5.27 -23.93 -13.65
C VAL A 420 5.09 -25.44 -13.73
N MET A 421 4.67 -26.09 -12.64
CA MET A 421 4.36 -27.52 -12.61
C MET A 421 3.24 -27.89 -13.61
N ASN A 422 2.20 -27.06 -13.73
CA ASN A 422 1.08 -27.25 -14.66
C ASN A 422 1.43 -26.92 -16.14
N GLY A 423 2.69 -26.60 -16.42
CA GLY A 423 3.19 -26.30 -17.76
C GLY A 423 2.61 -25.03 -18.39
N GLU A 424 2.02 -24.13 -17.61
CA GLU A 424 1.45 -22.88 -18.13
C GLU A 424 2.54 -21.96 -18.68
N ALA A 425 3.70 -21.96 -18.01
CA ALA A 425 4.92 -21.31 -18.50
C ALA A 425 5.35 -21.80 -19.90
N ALA A 426 5.28 -23.11 -20.14
CA ALA A 426 5.65 -23.72 -21.42
C ALA A 426 4.60 -23.49 -22.52
N LYS A 427 3.32 -23.41 -22.17
CA LYS A 427 2.23 -23.08 -23.11
C LYS A 427 2.39 -21.66 -23.68
N PHE A 428 2.86 -20.71 -22.87
CA PHE A 428 3.15 -19.34 -23.31
C PHE A 428 4.32 -19.28 -24.31
N HIS A 429 5.42 -19.97 -24.01
CA HIS A 429 6.60 -20.07 -24.89
C HIS A 429 6.25 -20.71 -26.25
N LYS A 430 5.49 -21.82 -26.25
CA LYS A 430 4.96 -22.39 -27.51
C LYS A 430 4.06 -21.41 -28.27
N GLY A 431 3.29 -20.58 -27.57
CA GLY A 431 2.46 -19.52 -28.15
C GLY A 431 3.25 -18.38 -28.77
N GLN A 432 4.41 -18.00 -28.23
CA GLN A 432 5.31 -17.04 -28.87
C GLN A 432 6.06 -17.65 -30.06
N ALA A 433 6.64 -18.85 -29.92
CA ALA A 433 7.32 -19.54 -31.01
C ALA A 433 6.40 -19.75 -32.23
N ALA A 434 5.14 -20.15 -31.99
CA ALA A 434 4.14 -20.26 -33.06
C ALA A 434 3.84 -18.91 -33.75
N LYS A 435 3.76 -17.81 -32.99
CA LYS A 435 3.57 -16.46 -33.54
C LYS A 435 4.79 -15.96 -34.32
N GLN A 436 5.99 -16.34 -33.90
CA GLN A 436 7.25 -15.98 -34.56
C GLN A 436 7.39 -16.72 -35.89
N VAL A 437 7.14 -18.04 -35.91
CA VAL A 437 7.09 -18.85 -37.14
C VAL A 437 6.03 -18.37 -38.13
N THR A 438 4.88 -17.87 -37.68
CA THR A 438 3.89 -17.24 -38.59
C THR A 438 4.33 -15.88 -39.12
N LYS A 439 5.20 -15.15 -38.40
CA LYS A 439 5.74 -13.86 -38.82
C LYS A 439 6.89 -14.03 -39.83
N ASP A 440 7.74 -15.03 -39.61
CA ASP A 440 8.84 -15.34 -40.53
C ASP A 440 8.30 -15.89 -41.87
N LYS A 441 7.23 -16.71 -41.83
CA LYS A 441 6.53 -17.15 -43.06
C LYS A 441 5.84 -16.04 -43.85
N SER A 442 5.52 -14.90 -43.24
CA SER A 442 5.02 -13.72 -43.98
C SER A 442 6.13 -12.78 -44.45
N ALA A 443 7.39 -13.06 -44.09
CA ALA A 443 8.55 -12.27 -44.50
C ALA A 443 9.30 -12.88 -45.70
N THR A 444 9.04 -14.15 -46.06
CA THR A 444 9.75 -14.87 -47.14
C THR A 444 9.03 -14.91 -48.50
N SER A 445 7.92 -14.19 -48.69
CA SER A 445 7.14 -14.21 -49.94
C SER A 445 6.94 -12.83 -50.59
N LEU A 446 7.86 -11.88 -50.35
CA LEU A 446 7.83 -10.53 -50.94
C LEU A 446 9.17 -10.15 -51.59
N VAL A 447 9.69 -11.06 -52.42
CA VAL A 447 10.65 -10.73 -53.49
C VAL A 447 10.28 -11.55 -54.72
N GLU A 448 9.31 -11.06 -55.51
CA GLU A 448 9.27 -11.13 -57.00
C GLU A 448 7.90 -10.69 -57.56
N ALA A 449 7.90 -10.34 -58.86
CA ALA A 449 6.75 -10.10 -59.72
C ALA A 449 5.81 -8.89 -59.41
N SER A 450 6.17 -7.74 -59.97
CA SER A 450 5.18 -6.78 -60.48
C SER A 450 4.71 -7.24 -61.88
N THR A 451 3.40 -7.43 -62.10
CA THR A 451 2.62 -7.02 -63.30
C THR A 451 1.23 -7.70 -63.35
N ALA A 452 0.29 -7.03 -64.04
CA ALA A 452 -1.01 -7.52 -64.57
C ALA A 452 -2.23 -7.68 -63.62
N ALA A 453 -3.26 -6.89 -63.95
CA ALA A 453 -4.73 -7.11 -63.94
C ALA A 453 -5.47 -7.94 -62.85
N ALA A 454 -6.64 -7.42 -62.45
CA ALA A 454 -7.66 -8.07 -61.61
C ALA A 454 -8.42 -9.21 -62.33
N PRO A 455 -9.16 -10.09 -61.61
CA PRO A 455 -10.52 -9.73 -61.15
C PRO A 455 -10.92 -10.26 -59.75
N ASP A 456 -12.17 -9.96 -59.35
CA ASP A 456 -12.81 -10.28 -58.07
C ASP A 456 -12.87 -11.76 -57.67
N ALA A 457 -12.76 -12.02 -56.35
CA ALA A 457 -13.49 -13.08 -55.67
C ALA A 457 -13.66 -12.76 -54.18
N ALA A 458 -14.90 -12.64 -53.70
CA ALA A 458 -15.21 -12.42 -52.28
C ALA A 458 -15.06 -13.71 -51.46
N LEU A 459 -14.49 -13.61 -50.26
CA LEU A 459 -14.58 -14.66 -49.24
C LEU A 459 -15.05 -14.08 -47.90
N ASP A 460 -16.21 -14.57 -47.48
CA ASP A 460 -16.89 -14.27 -46.23
C ASP A 460 -16.07 -14.78 -45.02
N VAL A 461 -15.81 -13.88 -44.06
CA VAL A 461 -15.21 -14.23 -42.76
C VAL A 461 -16.09 -13.68 -41.64
N SER A 462 -17.08 -14.49 -41.26
CA SER A 462 -17.90 -14.27 -40.07
C SER A 462 -17.04 -14.00 -38.80
N PRO A 463 -17.37 -13.00 -37.98
CA PRO A 463 -16.45 -12.51 -36.95
C PRO A 463 -16.41 -13.41 -35.71
N THR A 464 -15.23 -13.99 -35.43
CA THR A 464 -14.97 -14.62 -34.14
C THR A 464 -15.07 -13.60 -33.00
N LYS A 465 -15.93 -13.89 -32.01
CA LYS A 465 -16.23 -12.96 -30.91
C LYS A 465 -15.01 -12.70 -30.03
N ALA A 466 -14.32 -11.58 -30.27
CA ALA A 466 -13.25 -11.09 -29.41
C ALA A 466 -13.77 -10.80 -27.98
N LYS A 467 -12.97 -11.16 -26.96
CA LYS A 467 -13.27 -10.83 -25.56
C LYS A 467 -13.27 -9.32 -25.36
N LYS A 468 -14.37 -8.77 -24.82
CA LYS A 468 -14.41 -7.38 -24.36
C LYS A 468 -13.47 -7.19 -23.18
N VAL A 469 -12.44 -6.34 -23.34
CA VAL A 469 -11.68 -5.76 -22.23
C VAL A 469 -12.63 -4.79 -21.48
N LYS A 470 -12.56 -4.74 -20.14
CA LYS A 470 -13.33 -3.76 -19.34
C LYS A 470 -12.59 -2.44 -19.43
N GLU A 471 -13.22 -1.39 -19.95
CA GLU A 471 -12.68 -0.02 -19.92
C GLU A 471 -12.71 0.53 -18.48
N PRO A 472 -11.79 1.44 -18.10
CA PRO A 472 -11.90 2.18 -16.84
C PRO A 472 -13.12 3.11 -16.85
N ASN A 473 -13.56 3.56 -15.67
CA ASN A 473 -14.68 4.51 -15.60
C ASN A 473 -14.20 5.94 -15.74
N TYR A 474 -13.00 6.26 -15.25
CA TYR A 474 -12.38 7.56 -15.41
C TYR A 474 -10.86 7.51 -15.23
N PHE A 475 -10.17 8.57 -15.66
CA PHE A 475 -8.77 8.84 -15.35
C PHE A 475 -8.69 10.02 -14.37
N ALA A 476 -7.75 9.94 -13.43
CA ALA A 476 -7.58 10.93 -12.37
C ALA A 476 -6.11 11.03 -11.94
N VAL A 477 -5.74 12.16 -11.34
CA VAL A 477 -4.58 12.22 -10.45
C VAL A 477 -5.02 11.71 -9.08
N SER A 478 -4.49 10.57 -8.64
CA SER A 478 -4.61 10.11 -7.25
C SER A 478 -3.72 11.00 -6.39
N ILE A 479 -4.29 11.73 -5.43
CA ILE A 479 -3.52 12.58 -4.51
C ILE A 479 -2.90 11.70 -3.41
N ASP A 480 -1.70 12.06 -2.95
CA ASP A 480 -0.98 11.31 -1.94
C ASP A 480 -1.76 11.20 -0.61
N SER A 481 -1.73 10.01 -0.01
CA SER A 481 -2.51 9.68 1.18
C SER A 481 -2.29 10.68 2.32
N GLY A 482 -3.40 11.27 2.79
CA GLY A 482 -3.40 12.24 3.87
C GLY A 482 -2.86 13.63 3.53
N ALA A 483 -2.44 13.92 2.29
CA ALA A 483 -1.89 15.24 1.92
C ALA A 483 -2.90 16.38 2.17
N VAL A 484 -4.16 16.19 1.78
CA VAL A 484 -5.24 17.16 2.02
C VAL A 484 -5.55 17.30 3.51
N LEU A 485 -5.47 16.21 4.29
CA LEU A 485 -5.69 16.24 5.73
C LEU A 485 -4.59 17.05 6.44
N ARG A 486 -3.31 16.82 6.11
CA ARG A 486 -2.18 17.60 6.63
C ARG A 486 -2.36 19.08 6.31
N PHE A 487 -2.58 19.40 5.03
CA PHE A 487 -2.81 20.77 4.57
C PHE A 487 -3.95 21.46 5.35
N LEU A 488 -5.13 20.83 5.50
CA LEU A 488 -6.24 21.44 6.21
C LEU A 488 -5.95 21.63 7.70
N THR A 489 -5.36 20.63 8.37
CA THR A 489 -4.94 20.74 9.78
C THR A 489 -3.96 21.90 9.97
N GLU A 490 -2.92 22.00 9.13
CA GLU A 490 -1.95 23.11 9.15
C GLU A 490 -2.62 24.47 9.00
N GLN A 491 -3.61 24.60 8.10
CA GLN A 491 -4.37 25.86 7.93
C GLN A 491 -5.25 26.23 9.14
N PHE A 492 -5.74 25.25 9.90
CA PHE A 492 -6.50 25.47 11.13
C PHE A 492 -5.60 25.79 12.33
N GLU A 493 -4.45 25.11 12.46
CA GLU A 493 -3.45 25.36 13.49
C GLU A 493 -2.85 26.77 13.33
N ALA A 494 -2.47 27.16 12.11
CA ALA A 494 -1.94 28.51 11.80
C ALA A 494 -2.93 29.66 12.11
N ARG A 495 -4.21 29.34 12.33
CA ARG A 495 -5.28 30.30 12.67
C ARG A 495 -5.77 30.18 14.12
N GLY A 496 -5.13 29.35 14.94
CA GLY A 496 -5.51 29.13 16.34
C GLY A 496 -6.84 28.39 16.53
N LEU A 497 -7.39 27.79 15.48
CA LEU A 497 -8.66 27.03 15.53
C LEU A 497 -8.43 25.59 16.01
N ALA A 498 -7.26 25.04 15.70
CA ALA A 498 -6.80 23.75 16.22
C ALA A 498 -5.73 23.96 17.29
N GLY A 499 -6.14 24.05 18.55
CA GLY A 499 -5.26 24.04 19.71
C GLY A 499 -5.35 25.28 20.61
N GLN A 500 -6.17 25.19 21.66
CA GLN A 500 -6.00 25.93 22.91
C GLN A 500 -6.21 24.97 24.09
N GLU A 501 -5.21 24.84 24.95
CA GLU A 501 -5.41 24.57 26.37
C GLU A 501 -5.52 25.91 27.11
N PRO A 502 -6.12 25.98 28.32
CA PRO A 502 -6.37 27.24 28.99
C PRO A 502 -5.11 27.80 29.67
N GLY A 503 -4.64 28.95 29.17
CA GLY A 503 -3.79 29.88 29.93
C GLY A 503 -2.28 29.78 29.70
N GLU A 504 -1.72 30.74 28.98
CA GLU A 504 -0.99 31.85 29.61
C GLU A 504 -0.83 33.02 28.62
N ASN A 505 -0.63 34.25 29.13
CA ASN A 505 -0.61 35.47 28.32
C ASN A 505 0.71 35.64 27.54
N GLY A 506 0.63 35.74 26.21
CA GLY A 506 1.80 35.98 25.36
C GLY A 506 1.44 36.67 24.04
N GLN A 507 1.66 37.99 24.00
CA GLN A 507 1.67 38.91 22.84
C GLN A 507 1.10 38.40 21.50
N SER A 508 -0.08 38.91 21.14
CA SER A 508 -0.64 38.79 19.79
C SER A 508 0.22 39.51 18.75
N THR A 509 0.89 38.77 17.87
CA THR A 509 1.37 39.31 16.60
C THR A 509 0.17 39.57 15.69
N SER A 510 -0.06 40.84 15.35
CA SER A 510 -1.22 41.27 14.57
C SER A 510 -1.05 40.94 13.08
N SER A 511 -1.50 39.76 12.64
CA SER A 511 -1.78 39.54 11.22
C SER A 511 -3.09 40.25 10.84
N SER A 512 -3.07 41.01 9.75
CA SER A 512 -4.18 41.85 9.28
C SER A 512 -5.26 41.04 8.55
N THR A 513 -5.71 39.93 9.14
CA THR A 513 -6.77 39.07 8.60
C THR A 513 -8.15 39.61 8.99
N SER A 514 -9.00 39.89 8.00
CA SER A 514 -10.35 40.47 8.22
C SER A 514 -11.23 39.59 9.11
N THR A 515 -12.17 40.22 9.84
CA THR A 515 -13.11 39.52 10.75
C THR A 515 -13.92 38.43 10.05
N VAL A 516 -14.38 38.70 8.82
CA VAL A 516 -15.16 37.78 7.97
C VAL A 516 -14.39 36.49 7.63
N ASP A 517 -13.08 36.58 7.43
CA ASP A 517 -12.26 35.40 7.11
C ASP A 517 -12.11 34.49 8.35
N LYS A 518 -11.94 35.07 9.55
CA LYS A 518 -11.84 34.30 10.80
C LYS A 518 -13.11 33.48 11.09
N GLU A 519 -14.29 34.06 10.90
CA GLU A 519 -15.57 33.34 11.05
C GLU A 519 -15.71 32.22 10.01
N SER A 520 -15.34 32.49 8.75
CA SER A 520 -15.39 31.52 7.65
C SER A 520 -14.51 30.29 7.93
N TRP A 521 -13.28 30.50 8.42
CA TRP A 521 -12.38 29.41 8.81
C TRP A 521 -12.89 28.62 10.03
N ALA A 522 -13.48 29.29 11.03
CA ALA A 522 -14.06 28.64 12.20
C ALA A 522 -15.26 27.75 11.83
N GLN A 523 -16.14 28.21 10.94
CA GLN A 523 -17.26 27.44 10.41
C GLN A 523 -16.76 26.20 9.65
N LEU A 524 -15.78 26.37 8.75
CA LEU A 524 -15.16 25.26 8.02
C LEU A 524 -14.53 24.24 8.98
N TYR A 525 -13.80 24.69 10.01
CA TYR A 525 -13.17 23.81 11.00
C TYR A 525 -14.21 22.97 11.77
N GLY A 526 -15.30 23.58 12.24
CA GLY A 526 -16.36 22.86 12.96
C GLY A 526 -17.00 21.76 12.12
N GLN A 527 -17.30 22.05 10.85
CA GLN A 527 -17.82 21.06 9.90
C GLN A 527 -16.80 19.97 9.59
N PHE A 528 -15.55 20.35 9.29
CA PHE A 528 -14.47 19.42 8.98
C PHE A 528 -14.18 18.45 10.13
N LYS A 529 -14.06 18.96 11.36
CA LYS A 529 -13.85 18.16 12.58
C LYS A 529 -14.98 17.14 12.78
N THR A 530 -16.23 17.60 12.69
CA THR A 530 -17.42 16.71 12.81
C THR A 530 -17.38 15.60 11.77
N TRP A 531 -16.96 15.90 10.53
CA TRP A 531 -16.85 14.92 9.46
C TRP A 531 -15.64 14.01 9.58
N GLN A 532 -14.55 14.47 10.17
CA GLN A 532 -13.40 13.63 10.48
C GLN A 532 -13.75 12.61 11.57
N GLU A 533 -14.39 13.05 12.65
CA GLU A 533 -14.87 12.20 13.76
C GLU A 533 -15.90 11.15 13.30
N THR A 534 -16.67 11.44 12.25
CA THR A 534 -17.68 10.53 11.67
C THR A 534 -17.23 9.79 10.40
N ASN A 535 -15.92 9.82 10.07
CA ASN A 535 -15.33 9.16 8.91
C ASN A 535 -15.97 9.55 7.55
N ARG A 536 -16.37 10.82 7.44
CA ARG A 536 -16.97 11.47 6.24
C ARG A 536 -15.98 12.26 5.39
N VAL A 537 -14.72 12.40 5.85
CA VAL A 537 -13.58 12.89 5.06
C VAL A 537 -13.00 11.72 4.28
N GLY A 538 -12.91 11.83 2.95
CA GLY A 538 -12.54 10.73 2.06
C GLY A 538 -11.06 10.37 2.13
N LEU A 539 -10.75 9.09 2.39
CA LEU A 539 -9.37 8.58 2.50
C LEU A 539 -8.61 8.48 1.16
N ARG A 540 -9.30 8.42 0.02
CA ARG A 540 -8.72 8.24 -1.33
C ARG A 540 -9.07 9.42 -2.25
N GLN A 541 -8.51 10.58 -1.91
CA GLN A 541 -8.68 11.85 -2.62
C GLN A 541 -8.02 11.82 -4.00
N HIS A 542 -8.66 12.45 -4.98
CA HIS A 542 -8.19 12.48 -6.35
C HIS A 542 -8.75 13.69 -7.11
N VAL A 543 -8.05 14.10 -8.17
CA VAL A 543 -8.51 15.08 -9.16
C VAL A 543 -8.92 14.33 -10.42
N THR A 544 -10.23 14.28 -10.71
CA THR A 544 -10.72 13.66 -11.96
C THR A 544 -10.31 14.51 -13.17
N LEU A 545 -9.76 13.86 -14.20
CA LEU A 545 -9.37 14.50 -15.46
C LEU A 545 -10.42 14.25 -16.55
N ILE A 546 -10.85 12.99 -16.71
CA ILE A 546 -11.86 12.62 -17.70
C ILE A 546 -12.66 11.41 -17.24
N HIS A 547 -14.00 11.52 -17.30
CA HIS A 547 -14.92 10.42 -17.02
C HIS A 547 -15.46 9.81 -18.32
N THR A 548 -15.76 8.51 -18.34
CA THR A 548 -16.16 7.78 -19.56
C THR A 548 -17.41 8.34 -20.24
N THR A 549 -18.24 9.09 -19.50
CA THR A 549 -19.43 9.77 -20.04
C THR A 549 -19.07 10.97 -20.93
N ALA A 550 -17.90 11.60 -20.75
CA ALA A 550 -17.46 12.72 -21.58
C ALA A 550 -17.23 12.31 -23.05
N ARG A 551 -16.89 11.05 -23.31
CA ARG A 551 -16.83 10.46 -24.67
C ARG A 551 -18.20 10.34 -25.36
N LYS A 552 -19.28 10.67 -24.65
CA LYS A 552 -20.68 10.67 -25.12
C LYS A 552 -21.34 12.04 -24.95
N ASP A 553 -20.55 13.12 -24.88
CA ASP A 553 -21.06 14.50 -24.89
C ASP A 553 -21.89 14.75 -26.17
N THR A 554 -22.97 15.53 -26.05
CA THR A 554 -23.86 15.83 -27.19
C THR A 554 -23.23 16.78 -28.21
N SER A 555 -22.16 17.49 -27.85
CA SER A 555 -21.35 18.29 -28.76
C SER A 555 -20.28 17.42 -29.44
N PRO A 556 -20.30 17.25 -30.78
CA PRO A 556 -19.31 16.42 -31.48
C PRO A 556 -17.86 16.84 -31.21
N LYS A 557 -17.59 18.15 -31.12
CA LYS A 557 -16.26 18.69 -30.80
C LYS A 557 -15.78 18.31 -29.39
N ARG A 558 -16.69 18.26 -28.40
CA ARG A 558 -16.34 17.84 -27.02
C ARG A 558 -16.17 16.34 -26.93
N ALA A 559 -17.03 15.56 -27.57
CA ALA A 559 -16.92 14.11 -27.63
C ALA A 559 -15.62 13.67 -28.31
N GLN A 560 -15.23 14.32 -29.41
CA GLN A 560 -13.95 14.10 -30.09
C GLN A 560 -12.76 14.40 -29.18
N ARG A 561 -12.69 15.61 -28.58
CA ARG A 561 -11.62 15.95 -27.64
C ARG A 561 -11.56 14.98 -26.45
N ALA A 562 -12.73 14.55 -25.94
CA ALA A 562 -12.79 13.54 -24.88
C ALA A 562 -12.25 12.17 -25.34
N GLN A 563 -12.46 11.77 -26.59
CA GLN A 563 -11.84 10.55 -27.15
C GLN A 563 -10.33 10.69 -27.31
N GLU A 564 -9.83 11.86 -27.74
CA GLU A 564 -8.39 12.16 -27.86
C GLU A 564 -7.70 12.10 -26.48
N ILE A 565 -8.26 12.77 -25.45
CA ILE A 565 -7.74 12.73 -24.08
C ILE A 565 -7.84 11.33 -23.47
N TRP A 566 -8.94 10.60 -23.74
CA TRP A 566 -9.09 9.22 -23.28
C TRP A 566 -8.04 8.31 -23.91
N LYS A 567 -7.78 8.47 -25.21
CA LYS A 567 -6.73 7.72 -25.92
C LYS A 567 -5.36 8.06 -25.36
N LEU A 568 -5.02 9.34 -25.20
CA LEU A 568 -3.76 9.81 -24.61
C LEU A 568 -3.46 9.09 -23.28
N TYR A 569 -4.39 9.11 -22.33
CA TYR A 569 -4.20 8.45 -21.05
C TYR A 569 -4.34 6.93 -21.07
N SER A 570 -4.95 6.37 -22.11
CA SER A 570 -4.93 4.93 -22.35
C SER A 570 -3.55 4.49 -22.84
N ASP A 571 -3.00 5.18 -23.84
CA ASP A 571 -1.69 4.91 -24.42
C ASP A 571 -0.58 5.11 -23.36
N GLU A 572 -0.62 6.20 -22.57
CA GLU A 572 0.32 6.45 -21.46
C GLU A 572 0.27 5.42 -20.33
N LEU A 573 -0.87 4.75 -20.13
CA LEU A 573 -1.07 3.73 -19.10
C LEU A 573 -1.16 2.30 -19.68
N GLY A 574 -0.71 2.08 -20.92
CA GLY A 574 -0.60 0.76 -21.55
C GLY A 574 -1.94 0.06 -21.84
N LEU A 575 -3.05 0.79 -21.93
CA LEU A 575 -4.39 0.21 -22.14
C LEU A 575 -4.68 0.03 -23.63
N GLU A 576 -4.90 -1.21 -24.07
CA GLU A 576 -5.42 -1.51 -25.41
C GLU A 576 -6.87 -0.99 -25.60
N VAL A 577 -7.02 0.27 -26.00
CA VAL A 577 -8.31 0.86 -26.38
C VAL A 577 -8.50 0.76 -27.89
N LYS A 578 -9.50 -0.02 -28.32
CA LYS A 578 -9.96 0.00 -29.72
C LYS A 578 -10.60 1.34 -30.03
N THR A 579 -9.88 2.20 -30.77
CA THR A 579 -10.47 3.35 -31.44
C THR A 579 -11.58 2.89 -32.40
N PRO A 580 -12.81 3.42 -32.32
CA PRO A 580 -13.75 3.29 -33.42
C PRO A 580 -13.19 4.04 -34.63
N ALA A 581 -13.33 3.46 -35.82
CA ALA A 581 -12.91 4.13 -37.05
C ALA A 581 -13.72 5.43 -37.23
N SER A 582 -13.02 6.56 -37.40
CA SER A 582 -13.66 7.83 -37.71
C SER A 582 -14.12 7.83 -39.16
N SER A 583 -15.43 7.79 -39.38
CA SER A 583 -16.02 8.12 -40.67
C SER A 583 -15.91 9.64 -40.89
N VAL A 584 -14.89 10.09 -41.61
CA VAL A 584 -14.80 11.46 -42.12
C VAL A 584 -15.37 11.49 -43.54
N PRO A 585 -16.52 12.13 -43.79
CA PRO A 585 -16.98 12.43 -45.14
C PRO A 585 -16.32 13.73 -45.61
N ASN A 586 -15.57 13.70 -46.71
CA ASN A 586 -15.20 14.91 -47.45
C ASN A 586 -14.73 14.59 -48.88
N SER A 587 -15.63 14.81 -49.84
CA SER A 587 -15.35 15.28 -51.21
C SER A 587 -16.66 15.83 -51.80
N PRO A 588 -16.59 16.76 -52.77
CA PRO A 588 -17.40 17.97 -52.67
C PRO A 588 -18.79 17.93 -53.30
N VAL A 589 -19.60 18.91 -52.89
CA VAL A 589 -20.94 19.20 -53.41
C VAL A 589 -20.90 19.52 -54.90
N VAL A 590 -21.66 18.76 -55.68
CA VAL A 590 -22.28 19.22 -56.94
C VAL A 590 -23.77 18.89 -56.87
N THR A 591 -24.60 19.87 -57.23
CA THR A 591 -26.07 19.85 -57.24
C THR A 591 -26.54 20.60 -58.49
N PRO A 592 -27.77 20.46 -59.00
CA PRO A 592 -28.90 19.55 -58.66
C PRO A 592 -29.39 18.80 -59.97
N PRO A 593 -30.66 18.38 -60.21
CA PRO A 593 -31.87 18.40 -59.36
C PRO A 593 -32.84 17.18 -59.43
N ALA A 594 -33.86 17.29 -58.55
CA ALA A 594 -35.28 16.92 -58.71
C ALA A 594 -35.79 15.49 -58.37
N ALA A 595 -36.82 15.48 -57.49
CA ALA A 595 -37.99 14.57 -57.42
C ALA A 595 -37.75 13.07 -57.12
N THR A 596 -38.63 12.29 -56.47
CA THR A 596 -40.02 12.52 -56.03
C THR A 596 -40.41 11.61 -54.84
N LEU A 597 -41.47 12.03 -54.13
CA LEU A 597 -42.37 11.32 -53.19
C LEU A 597 -42.47 9.78 -53.18
N SER A 598 -42.68 9.24 -51.96
CA SER A 598 -43.66 8.20 -51.50
C SER A 598 -43.01 7.31 -50.40
N THR A 599 -43.48 7.23 -49.15
CA THR A 599 -44.72 6.57 -48.62
C THR A 599 -44.81 5.11 -49.09
N VAL A 600 -44.97 4.08 -48.25
CA VAL A 600 -45.98 3.89 -47.20
C VAL A 600 -45.47 2.92 -46.10
N GLU A 601 -46.22 2.93 -44.99
CA GLU A 601 -46.40 2.00 -43.86
C GLU A 601 -46.37 0.47 -44.25
N ASP A 602 -46.42 -0.54 -43.38
CA ASP A 602 -46.82 -0.63 -41.96
C ASP A 602 -46.34 -1.98 -41.34
N GLY A 603 -46.79 -2.34 -40.12
CA GLY A 603 -47.22 -3.74 -39.90
C GLY A 603 -46.40 -4.66 -38.99
N PHE A 604 -46.29 -4.31 -37.71
CA PHE A 604 -46.57 -5.15 -36.53
C PHE A 604 -46.38 -6.71 -36.52
N THR A 605 -45.87 -7.21 -35.36
CA THR A 605 -46.21 -8.48 -34.64
C THR A 605 -45.70 -9.87 -35.12
N LYS A 606 -45.53 -10.93 -34.29
CA LYS A 606 -45.23 -11.16 -32.84
C LYS A 606 -45.12 -12.69 -32.54
N VAL A 607 -44.38 -13.10 -31.49
CA VAL A 607 -44.44 -14.41 -30.73
C VAL A 607 -43.98 -15.75 -31.37
N GLY A 608 -43.30 -16.60 -30.56
CA GLY A 608 -43.40 -18.09 -30.61
C GLY A 608 -42.05 -18.84 -30.76
N LYS A 609 -41.30 -19.23 -29.72
CA LYS A 609 -41.43 -20.33 -28.73
C LYS A 609 -41.60 -21.77 -29.28
N GLY A 610 -40.69 -22.67 -28.86
CA GLY A 610 -40.74 -24.15 -29.01
C GLY A 610 -39.49 -24.69 -29.75
N SER A 611 -38.48 -25.34 -29.17
CA SER A 611 -38.35 -26.44 -28.19
C SER A 611 -38.44 -27.86 -28.80
N ARG A 612 -37.36 -28.63 -28.56
CA ARG A 612 -37.30 -30.06 -28.16
C ARG A 612 -36.82 -31.13 -29.17
N ASN A 613 -35.85 -31.94 -28.71
CA ASN A 613 -35.57 -33.36 -29.07
C ASN A 613 -35.00 -33.64 -30.49
N GLN A 614 -34.30 -34.76 -30.80
CA GLN A 614 -34.09 -36.02 -30.07
C GLN A 614 -32.82 -36.84 -30.52
N ARG A 615 -32.23 -37.64 -29.61
CA ARG A 615 -31.69 -39.05 -29.74
C ARG A 615 -30.64 -39.51 -30.81
N ARG A 616 -29.62 -40.27 -30.29
CA ARG A 616 -29.05 -41.60 -30.71
C ARG A 616 -28.50 -41.76 -32.17
N LYS A 617 -27.49 -42.56 -32.56
CA LYS A 617 -26.57 -43.65 -32.07
C LYS A 617 -25.13 -43.35 -32.62
N GLY A 618 -24.03 -44.08 -32.34
CA GLY A 618 -23.77 -45.13 -31.33
C GLY A 618 -23.28 -46.52 -31.85
N SER A 619 -22.01 -46.66 -32.29
CA SER A 619 -21.35 -47.98 -32.56
C SER A 619 -19.80 -47.93 -32.66
N THR A 620 -19.10 -48.86 -31.99
CA THR A 620 -17.72 -49.33 -32.26
C THR A 620 -17.77 -50.77 -32.84
N PRO A 621 -16.68 -51.34 -33.41
CA PRO A 621 -15.69 -52.13 -32.63
C PRO A 621 -14.22 -52.00 -33.16
N ALA A 622 -13.33 -52.95 -32.82
CA ALA A 622 -11.85 -52.85 -32.93
C ALA A 622 -11.16 -54.11 -33.51
N VAL A 623 -9.80 -54.12 -33.59
CA VAL A 623 -8.82 -55.23 -33.30
C VAL A 623 -7.66 -55.46 -34.33
N SER A 624 -6.40 -55.50 -33.81
CA SER A 624 -5.13 -56.11 -34.34
C SER A 624 -4.48 -55.51 -35.63
N SER A 625 -3.18 -55.70 -35.99
CA SER A 625 -2.03 -56.53 -35.50
C SER A 625 -0.64 -55.88 -35.79
N ALA A 626 0.47 -56.47 -35.30
CA ALA A 626 1.90 -56.08 -35.54
C ALA A 626 2.62 -57.10 -36.51
N PRO A 627 3.97 -57.23 -36.70
CA PRO A 627 5.18 -56.50 -36.20
C PRO A 627 6.35 -56.30 -37.25
N ALA A 628 7.63 -56.19 -36.78
CA ALA A 628 8.96 -56.23 -37.47
C ALA A 628 9.50 -54.90 -38.09
N THR A 629 10.81 -54.55 -38.14
CA THR A 629 12.11 -55.16 -37.68
C THR A 629 13.22 -54.06 -37.47
N ALA A 630 14.36 -54.41 -36.86
CA ALA A 630 15.54 -53.54 -36.55
C ALA A 630 16.65 -53.65 -37.67
N PRO A 631 17.98 -53.29 -37.54
CA PRO A 631 18.77 -52.76 -36.39
C PRO A 631 20.01 -51.82 -36.69
N LEU A 632 20.84 -51.52 -35.65
CA LEU A 632 22.30 -51.13 -35.63
C LEU A 632 22.73 -49.74 -36.22
N SER A 633 23.81 -49.04 -35.81
CA SER A 633 24.97 -49.22 -34.88
C SER A 633 25.51 -47.88 -34.31
N ALA A 634 26.36 -47.92 -33.26
CA ALA A 634 27.19 -46.80 -32.73
C ALA A 634 28.66 -46.93 -33.23
N PRO A 635 29.77 -46.45 -32.59
CA PRO A 635 30.02 -45.44 -31.52
C PRO A 635 31.28 -44.50 -31.75
N VAL A 636 31.76 -43.83 -30.67
CA VAL A 636 33.20 -43.55 -30.28
C VAL A 636 33.65 -42.06 -30.10
N ALA A 637 34.00 -41.72 -28.84
CA ALA A 637 35.10 -40.89 -28.26
C ALA A 637 35.60 -39.55 -28.93
N SER A 638 36.43 -38.66 -28.33
CA SER A 638 37.37 -38.77 -27.19
C SER A 638 37.85 -37.41 -26.57
N VAL A 639 38.06 -37.37 -25.25
CA VAL A 639 39.27 -36.88 -24.51
C VAL A 639 39.82 -35.43 -24.70
N ALA A 640 39.68 -34.61 -23.63
CA ALA A 640 40.69 -33.76 -22.92
C ALA A 640 41.49 -32.64 -23.66
N THR A 641 42.24 -31.69 -23.05
CA THR A 641 42.65 -31.37 -21.65
C THR A 641 42.97 -29.84 -21.51
N THR A 642 43.35 -29.39 -20.30
CA THR A 642 44.09 -28.16 -19.84
C THR A 642 44.82 -27.26 -20.88
N THR A 643 45.14 -25.96 -20.67
CA THR A 643 46.03 -25.42 -19.60
C THR A 643 46.11 -23.86 -19.55
N THR A 644 46.34 -23.31 -18.34
CA THR A 644 47.09 -22.07 -17.94
C THR A 644 46.86 -20.66 -18.52
N ALA A 645 46.84 -19.73 -17.56
CA ALA A 645 46.88 -18.26 -17.64
C ALA A 645 48.25 -17.64 -18.01
N THR A 646 48.22 -16.34 -18.36
CA THR A 646 49.29 -15.35 -18.10
C THR A 646 48.70 -13.93 -17.95
N ALA A 647 49.33 -13.08 -17.15
CA ALA A 647 48.94 -11.68 -16.90
C ALA A 647 49.98 -10.66 -17.42
N THR A 648 49.67 -9.35 -17.23
CA THR A 648 50.40 -8.08 -17.54
C THR A 648 49.99 -7.38 -18.85
N THR A 649 50.00 -6.04 -18.99
CA THR A 649 50.41 -4.95 -18.06
C THR A 649 49.44 -3.72 -18.12
N VAL A 650 49.68 -2.71 -17.29
CA VAL A 650 48.94 -1.41 -17.24
C VAL A 650 49.54 -0.36 -18.17
N SER A 651 48.72 0.48 -18.81
CA SER A 651 49.08 1.86 -19.21
C SER A 651 47.85 2.75 -19.48
N SER A 652 47.92 4.03 -19.13
CA SER A 652 46.97 5.12 -19.39
C SER A 652 47.58 6.47 -18.94
N PRO A 653 47.15 7.66 -19.41
CA PRO A 653 46.43 8.02 -20.64
C PRO A 653 47.26 9.01 -21.52
N PRO A 654 46.67 9.72 -22.50
CA PRO A 654 46.31 11.12 -22.19
C PRO A 654 45.00 11.63 -22.84
N ILE A 655 44.70 12.91 -22.57
CA ILE A 655 43.44 13.63 -22.78
C ILE A 655 43.47 14.40 -24.12
N ASN A 656 42.38 14.41 -24.93
CA ASN A 656 41.49 15.59 -25.19
C ASN A 656 40.67 15.54 -26.52
N HIS A 657 39.51 16.23 -26.50
CA HIS A 657 38.66 16.73 -27.61
C HIS A 657 37.88 15.79 -28.57
N MET A 658 36.56 16.06 -28.63
CA MET A 658 35.58 15.62 -29.64
C MET A 658 35.51 16.59 -30.84
N PRO A 659 35.03 16.13 -32.01
CA PRO A 659 34.21 16.91 -32.93
C PRO A 659 32.75 16.40 -33.01
N GLU A 660 31.83 17.21 -33.57
CA GLU A 660 30.37 17.01 -33.51
C GLU A 660 29.73 16.34 -34.74
N SER A 661 28.65 15.56 -34.50
CA SER A 661 27.47 15.35 -35.38
C SER A 661 27.63 14.67 -36.77
N PRO A 662 26.56 14.18 -37.45
CA PRO A 662 25.13 14.12 -37.05
C PRO A 662 24.40 12.76 -37.22
N LEU A 663 23.31 12.61 -36.45
CA LEU A 663 22.06 11.87 -36.71
C LEU A 663 22.06 10.33 -36.95
N SER A 664 21.43 9.62 -36.01
CA SER A 664 20.56 8.46 -36.30
C SER A 664 19.32 8.53 -35.40
N LEU A 665 18.14 8.70 -36.00
CA LEU A 665 16.84 8.69 -35.31
C LEU A 665 16.31 7.26 -35.16
N ALA A 666 15.52 7.04 -34.10
CA ALA A 666 14.68 5.85 -33.81
C ALA A 666 15.19 4.84 -32.74
N SER A 667 15.46 5.33 -31.54
CA SER A 667 15.47 4.53 -30.30
C SER A 667 14.71 5.23 -29.15
N LEU A 668 13.41 5.50 -29.36
CA LEU A 668 12.55 6.00 -28.29
C LEU A 668 12.29 4.87 -27.27
N SER A 669 12.98 4.95 -26.13
CA SER A 669 12.80 4.02 -25.01
C SER A 669 11.46 4.26 -24.31
N ILE A 670 10.72 3.17 -24.03
CA ILE A 670 9.49 3.20 -23.23
C ILE A 670 9.87 3.24 -21.75
N SER A 671 10.51 4.35 -21.32
CA SER A 671 11.07 4.51 -19.97
C SER A 671 10.82 5.89 -19.35
N ASP A 672 10.13 6.79 -20.05
CA ASP A 672 10.04 8.23 -19.71
C ASP A 672 8.59 8.72 -19.48
N ALA A 673 7.71 7.82 -19.03
CA ALA A 673 6.33 8.15 -18.69
C ALA A 673 6.26 9.04 -17.44
N ASP A 674 6.10 10.34 -17.66
CA ASP A 674 5.92 11.37 -16.63
C ASP A 674 4.48 11.30 -16.04
N LEU A 675 4.25 10.25 -15.25
CA LEU A 675 2.96 9.92 -14.62
C LEU A 675 2.75 10.61 -13.26
N ASP A 676 3.81 11.03 -12.60
CA ASP A 676 3.71 11.80 -11.35
C ASP A 676 3.18 13.21 -11.66
N ALA A 677 2.35 13.75 -10.78
CA ALA A 677 1.62 14.98 -11.03
C ALA A 677 1.53 15.88 -9.80
N THR A 678 1.63 17.19 -10.06
CA THR A 678 1.51 18.25 -9.05
C THR A 678 0.24 19.05 -9.33
N CYS A 679 -0.70 19.05 -8.38
CA CYS A 679 -1.94 19.81 -8.42
C CYS A 679 -1.84 21.03 -7.49
N MET A 680 -2.21 22.21 -7.98
CA MET A 680 -2.24 23.45 -7.23
C MET A 680 -3.70 23.83 -6.93
N ALA A 681 -4.08 23.87 -5.66
CA ALA A 681 -5.42 24.29 -5.23
C ALA A 681 -5.40 25.72 -4.68
N ASP A 682 -6.34 26.57 -5.10
CA ASP A 682 -6.36 28.00 -4.77
C ASP A 682 -7.63 28.47 -4.03
N TYR A 683 -8.64 27.63 -3.92
CA TYR A 683 -9.81 27.88 -3.06
C TYR A 683 -10.24 26.63 -2.31
N ILE A 684 -10.70 26.82 -1.07
CA ILE A 684 -11.60 25.89 -0.41
C ILE A 684 -13.01 26.37 -0.71
N VAL A 685 -13.88 25.48 -1.19
CA VAL A 685 -15.30 25.77 -1.45
C VAL A 685 -16.13 24.70 -0.74
N TRP A 686 -17.13 25.11 0.04
CA TRP A 686 -17.96 24.15 0.76
C TRP A 686 -19.42 24.59 0.88
N THR A 687 -20.23 23.62 1.25
CA THR A 687 -21.65 23.71 1.60
C THR A 687 -21.86 22.84 2.82
N GLU A 688 -23.05 22.85 3.42
CA GLU A 688 -23.46 21.86 4.43
C GLU A 688 -23.36 20.39 3.94
N ARG A 689 -23.27 20.15 2.62
CA ARG A 689 -23.26 18.83 1.99
C ARG A 689 -21.88 18.33 1.58
N ILE A 690 -20.99 19.20 1.10
CA ILE A 690 -19.68 18.84 0.51
C ILE A 690 -18.60 19.87 0.84
N ILE A 691 -17.36 19.41 1.08
CA ILE A 691 -16.14 20.23 1.14
C ILE A 691 -15.25 19.91 -0.07
N ILE A 692 -14.71 20.94 -0.73
CA ILE A 692 -14.00 20.85 -2.01
C ILE A 692 -12.73 21.70 -1.96
N LEU A 693 -11.59 21.17 -2.42
CA LEU A 693 -10.45 21.99 -2.84
C LEU A 693 -10.54 22.21 -4.35
N ARG A 694 -10.73 23.45 -4.80
CA ARG A 694 -10.69 23.78 -6.23
C ARG A 694 -9.23 23.80 -6.68
N VAL A 695 -8.91 23.03 -7.72
CA VAL A 695 -7.59 22.95 -8.34
C VAL A 695 -7.57 23.89 -9.54
N ASN A 696 -6.59 24.79 -9.60
CA ASN A 696 -6.43 25.73 -10.71
C ASN A 696 -5.49 25.22 -11.80
N LYS A 697 -4.55 24.34 -11.43
CA LYS A 697 -3.52 23.81 -12.30
C LYS A 697 -3.20 22.38 -11.88
N ALA A 698 -3.20 21.46 -12.83
CA ALA A 698 -2.61 20.13 -12.67
C ALA A 698 -1.53 19.98 -13.74
N ILE A 699 -0.29 19.72 -13.32
CA ILE A 699 0.85 19.51 -14.21
C ILE A 699 1.48 18.16 -13.91
N ARG A 700 2.20 17.62 -14.89
CA ARG A 700 3.13 16.52 -14.65
C ARG A 700 4.36 17.03 -13.89
N THR A 701 4.87 16.24 -12.95
CA THR A 701 5.88 16.71 -12.00
C THR A 701 7.27 16.87 -12.64
N LYS A 702 7.69 16.01 -13.59
CA LYS A 702 9.03 16.11 -14.20
C LYS A 702 9.09 17.14 -15.31
N SER A 703 8.13 17.12 -16.23
CA SER A 703 8.12 17.98 -17.43
C SER A 703 7.42 19.33 -17.24
N GLY A 704 6.67 19.51 -16.14
CA GLY A 704 5.86 20.71 -15.89
C GLY A 704 4.67 20.93 -16.85
N LYS A 705 4.45 20.01 -17.79
CA LYS A 705 3.38 20.09 -18.81
C LYS A 705 2.00 19.96 -18.16
N PRO A 706 0.99 20.74 -18.57
CA PRO A 706 -0.38 20.56 -18.10
C PRO A 706 -0.92 19.15 -18.36
N LEU A 707 -1.77 18.66 -17.45
CA LEU A 707 -2.60 17.49 -17.68
C LEU A 707 -3.88 17.89 -18.41
N GLU A 708 -4.13 17.27 -19.56
CA GLU A 708 -5.37 17.43 -20.32
C GLU A 708 -6.60 16.96 -19.53
N THR A 709 -7.72 17.66 -19.70
CA THR A 709 -8.93 17.41 -18.91
C THR A 709 -10.19 17.77 -19.67
N THR A 710 -11.27 17.05 -19.38
CA THR A 710 -12.63 17.41 -19.81
C THR A 710 -13.41 18.13 -18.71
N GLN A 711 -12.85 18.26 -17.50
CA GLN A 711 -13.52 18.96 -16.40
C GLN A 711 -13.43 20.47 -16.58
N ALA A 712 -14.58 21.16 -16.47
CA ALA A 712 -14.63 22.62 -16.50
C ALA A 712 -13.89 23.25 -15.30
N MET A 713 -13.89 22.58 -14.14
CA MET A 713 -13.09 22.94 -12.97
C MET A 713 -12.51 21.69 -12.32
N LEU A 714 -11.18 21.57 -12.38
CA LEU A 714 -10.44 20.57 -11.62
C LEU A 714 -10.65 20.81 -10.12
N HIS A 715 -10.78 19.73 -9.35
CA HIS A 715 -11.00 19.81 -7.91
C HIS A 715 -10.71 18.47 -7.23
N VAL A 716 -10.51 18.53 -5.91
CA VAL A 716 -10.53 17.38 -5.00
C VAL A 716 -11.79 17.48 -4.15
N THR A 717 -12.61 16.42 -4.13
CA THR A 717 -13.68 16.31 -3.12
C THR A 717 -13.05 15.83 -1.81
N VAL A 718 -13.14 16.64 -0.76
CA VAL A 718 -12.53 16.36 0.55
C VAL A 718 -13.40 15.44 1.39
N GLY A 719 -14.72 15.65 1.38
CA GLY A 719 -15.69 14.88 2.16
C GLY A 719 -17.13 15.23 1.81
N THR A 720 -18.06 14.42 2.32
CA THR A 720 -19.51 14.50 2.02
C THR A 720 -20.33 14.21 3.28
N ALA A 721 -21.40 14.97 3.53
CA ALA A 721 -22.20 14.90 4.76
C ALA A 721 -22.82 13.53 5.08
N GLY A 722 -23.06 12.68 4.08
CA GLY A 722 -23.63 11.35 4.27
C GLY A 722 -23.70 10.54 2.97
N ASP A 723 -24.04 9.26 3.07
CA ASP A 723 -23.95 8.30 1.95
C ASP A 723 -24.88 8.61 0.76
N LEU A 724 -25.91 9.43 0.98
CA LEU A 724 -26.82 9.92 -0.05
C LEU A 724 -26.22 11.06 -0.88
N VAL A 725 -25.22 11.78 -0.34
CA VAL A 725 -24.50 12.84 -1.05
C VAL A 725 -23.38 12.21 -1.87
N LYS A 726 -23.34 12.46 -3.18
CA LYS A 726 -22.37 11.82 -4.08
C LYS A 726 -21.26 12.80 -4.49
N PRO A 727 -19.97 12.38 -4.52
CA PRO A 727 -18.86 13.26 -4.88
C PRO A 727 -18.96 13.98 -6.23
N PHE A 728 -19.78 13.50 -7.18
CA PHE A 728 -19.97 14.19 -8.46
C PHE A 728 -20.70 15.54 -8.31
N GLU A 729 -21.49 15.73 -7.24
CA GLU A 729 -22.19 16.98 -6.92
C GLU A 729 -21.21 18.16 -6.73
N SER A 730 -19.94 17.90 -6.41
CA SER A 730 -18.87 18.91 -6.35
C SER A 730 -18.76 19.75 -7.63
N ASN A 731 -19.04 19.15 -8.80
CA ASN A 731 -19.06 19.87 -10.08
C ASN A 731 -20.14 20.94 -10.12
N GLU A 732 -21.32 20.66 -9.59
CA GLU A 732 -22.46 21.58 -9.59
C GLU A 732 -22.29 22.69 -8.55
N VAL A 733 -21.73 22.36 -7.38
CA VAL A 733 -21.34 23.36 -6.37
C VAL A 733 -20.34 24.36 -6.97
N LEU A 734 -19.27 23.86 -7.61
CA LEU A 734 -18.28 24.73 -8.27
C LEU A 734 -18.89 25.51 -9.44
N ARG A 735 -19.78 24.92 -10.24
CA ARG A 735 -20.47 25.62 -11.34
C ARG A 735 -21.31 26.79 -10.83
N ARG A 736 -22.11 26.59 -9.78
CA ARG A 736 -22.91 27.65 -9.14
C ARG A 736 -22.01 28.75 -8.56
N TRP A 737 -20.95 28.36 -7.86
CA TRP A 737 -19.95 29.28 -7.30
C TRP A 737 -19.24 30.12 -8.38
N GLY A 738 -18.79 29.50 -9.47
CA GLY A 738 -18.16 30.18 -10.59
C GLY A 738 -19.10 31.17 -11.28
N ALA A 739 -20.34 30.77 -11.55
CA ALA A 739 -21.35 31.64 -12.16
C ALA A 739 -21.67 32.88 -11.29
N ALA A 740 -21.81 32.69 -9.97
CA ALA A 740 -22.05 33.78 -9.03
C ALA A 740 -20.90 34.80 -8.98
N ARG A 741 -19.66 34.40 -9.29
CA ARG A 741 -18.50 35.29 -9.39
C ARG A 741 -18.39 36.03 -10.72
N SER A 742 -19.01 35.51 -11.79
CA SER A 742 -19.00 36.13 -13.12
C SER A 742 -20.16 37.12 -13.35
N LEU A 743 -21.22 37.05 -12.55
CA LEU A 743 -22.39 37.93 -12.65
C LEU A 743 -22.19 39.23 -11.87
N LYS A 744 -22.37 40.38 -12.53
CA LYS A 744 -22.65 41.65 -11.83
C LYS A 744 -23.99 41.49 -11.10
N LYS A 745 -24.03 41.82 -9.79
CA LYS A 745 -25.16 41.71 -8.85
C LYS A 745 -26.54 41.45 -9.50
N GLY A 746 -26.98 40.19 -9.47
CA GLY A 746 -28.34 39.81 -9.83
C GLY A 746 -28.45 38.33 -10.23
N VAL A 747 -29.35 37.60 -9.57
CA VAL A 747 -29.79 36.23 -9.91
C VAL A 747 -28.73 35.12 -9.82
N VAL A 748 -28.72 34.37 -8.71
CA VAL A 748 -29.27 32.99 -8.61
C VAL A 748 -29.67 32.80 -7.14
N LYS A 749 -30.89 32.29 -6.86
CA LYS A 749 -31.43 32.21 -5.49
C LYS A 749 -32.05 30.86 -5.13
N GLU A 750 -31.52 29.77 -5.70
CA GLU A 750 -31.94 28.39 -5.36
C GLU A 750 -30.72 27.46 -5.13
N GLY A 751 -30.92 26.47 -4.27
CA GLY A 751 -29.92 25.50 -3.80
C GLY A 751 -29.16 25.95 -2.54
N PRO A 752 -28.45 25.03 -1.86
CA PRO A 752 -27.75 25.31 -0.59
C PRO A 752 -26.72 26.43 -0.73
N GLU A 753 -26.49 27.13 0.37
CA GLU A 753 -25.51 28.20 0.51
C GLU A 753 -24.08 27.69 0.26
N ILE A 754 -23.28 28.49 -0.46
CA ILE A 754 -21.92 28.13 -0.85
C ILE A 754 -20.95 29.12 -0.22
N PHE A 755 -20.10 28.59 0.66
CA PHE A 755 -19.01 29.32 1.29
C PHE A 755 -17.72 29.05 0.52
N ALA A 756 -16.82 30.03 0.49
CA ALA A 756 -15.53 29.87 -0.15
C ALA A 756 -14.44 30.74 0.48
N ILE A 757 -13.27 30.16 0.66
CA ILE A 757 -12.05 30.84 1.11
C ILE A 757 -11.04 30.79 -0.03
N LYS A 758 -10.44 31.94 -0.35
CA LYS A 758 -9.26 32.00 -1.23
C LYS A 758 -8.03 31.67 -0.41
N LEU A 759 -7.18 30.78 -0.90
CA LEU A 759 -5.89 30.52 -0.30
C LEU A 759 -4.90 31.63 -0.71
N GLU A 760 -4.20 32.19 0.28
CA GLU A 760 -3.15 33.20 0.06
C GLU A 760 -2.00 32.60 -0.77
N THR A 761 -1.53 31.44 -0.34
CA THR A 761 -0.60 30.56 -1.07
C THR A 761 -1.36 29.33 -1.55
N PRO A 762 -1.36 29.00 -2.85
CA PRO A 762 -2.01 27.79 -3.35
C PRO A 762 -1.43 26.53 -2.70
N ALA A 763 -2.31 25.61 -2.26
CA ALA A 763 -1.91 24.32 -1.71
C ALA A 763 -1.30 23.45 -2.82
N VAL A 764 -0.08 22.96 -2.60
CA VAL A 764 0.62 22.06 -3.52
C VAL A 764 0.34 20.62 -3.09
N LEU A 765 -0.41 19.90 -3.92
CA LEU A 765 -0.81 18.51 -3.70
C LEU A 765 -0.12 17.61 -4.74
N THR A 766 0.80 16.77 -4.29
CA THR A 766 1.44 15.75 -5.12
C THR A 766 0.55 14.51 -5.27
N GLY A 767 0.79 13.76 -6.33
CA GLY A 767 0.01 12.59 -6.70
C GLY A 767 0.48 11.99 -8.01
N PHE A 768 -0.35 11.14 -8.63
CA PHE A 768 -0.01 10.48 -9.89
C PHE A 768 -1.22 10.10 -10.74
N LEU A 769 -1.04 10.11 -12.06
CA LEU A 769 -2.03 9.71 -13.05
C LEU A 769 -2.37 8.21 -12.90
N ARG A 770 -3.66 7.89 -12.84
CA ARG A 770 -4.16 6.51 -12.66
C ARG A 770 -5.52 6.29 -13.35
N THR A 771 -5.77 5.04 -13.75
CA THR A 771 -7.13 4.55 -14.05
C THR A 771 -7.95 4.33 -12.78
N MET A 772 -9.22 4.72 -12.83
CA MET A 772 -10.18 4.56 -11.74
C MET A 772 -11.35 3.67 -12.17
N TRP A 773 -11.75 2.79 -11.25
CA TRP A 773 -12.65 1.68 -11.48
C TRP A 773 -13.72 1.65 -10.37
N PHE A 774 -14.95 1.30 -10.74
CA PHE A 774 -16.04 0.88 -9.85
C PHE A 774 -15.95 -0.64 -9.69
#